data_AF-A0A960R6A8-F1
#
_entry.id   AF-A0A960R6A8-F1
#
_cell.length_a   1.000
_cell.length_b   1.000
_cell.length_c   1.000
_cell.angle_alpha   90.00
_cell.angle_beta   90.00
_cell.angle_gamma   90.00
#
_symmetry.space_group_name_H-M   'P 1'
#
loop_
_entity.id
_entity.type
_entity.pdbx_description
1 polymer ?
#
loop_
_entity_poly.entity_id
_entity_poly.type
_entity_poly.pdbx_seq_one_letter_code
_entity_poly.pdbx_strand_id
1 'polypeptide(L)'
;GGGQRGEDAALMNAENVTVGEGATLSANGLGIGNGGQIVVFANDSLTFLGNLSATGGPEGGNGGFAELSGKQSVTIPNLAGRIDLSAASGQSGTLLFDPIDTSVIAGVSTGIGGSPVSANTLYANDIATFLNSSGSLIVETNVTGTGLGNIDVSPGVSISWNSVNDLTFNAFRDFTLGAGAAIGSAGAGNVNVNAGRAIYLDAGSQIQTNTGSISLRAHQDSPMIDNFAGIGIDDAQLVSSGGDILLLGTGGGYGSDNFGIRVQGTNSRIETSGGQIRMTGHGGGDSLGSRNRGIWLSDGMVIGHGNANVTMIGTGGQGYTEIDGIQIDNGASVEVDDGNLELDGKAGGSLGMGILSANNAGDIRTNDAGTIFITGSGVNAPGVALTNSSAALGGLYAGLVTVQSSGNHLVIQSVTTAEGNILLVSPAETHVEGSVTSYGGDVTVGGNHVFLDGQIQSNLGEITVQIADFESATNGIIEVNNLLQAKEGLNFNGGAGMNDIVTYAGYNGPPVTFFHDDLSNIERLVGPSAPGDLFVGPQSAANYAFSGPDTFTVGGVKVTNFENVNAGPGSDIVVTAANGSLTGQLDAGGGFDTLNYSPFGGPVTVDVANNRATGFGSILGIENFIGSSSADTFKGGNTADIFNITADNAGNVGNLTFSSFERLNGNGGNDRFNFLNQATVQLVSGDTGSDTLFLNDSNLGGTNTYNITRNRISRNPTYNFTGIEIVQMVLGPGNDTVNSGFYGFTQLIDGGPGNDTLNLPGVTDLGQGNPIGNVFHFGFEAPRGENA
;
A
#
# COMPACT_ATOMS: atom_id res chain seq x y z
N GLY A 1 33.02 39.88 43.60
CA GLY A 1 31.81 39.27 44.19
C GLY A 1 32.03 37.80 44.39
N GLY A 2 32.31 37.08 43.31
CA GLY A 2 32.69 35.67 43.27
C GLY A 2 33.15 35.34 41.84
N GLY A 3 33.24 34.05 41.52
CA GLY A 3 33.40 33.58 40.14
C GLY A 3 32.08 33.49 39.39
N GLN A 4 32.13 33.05 38.12
CA GLN A 4 30.95 32.88 37.29
C GLN A 4 29.95 31.91 37.94
N ARG A 5 28.65 32.27 37.98
CA ARG A 5 27.56 31.54 38.66
C ARG A 5 27.79 31.28 40.16
N GLY A 6 28.90 31.79 40.72
CA GLY A 6 29.37 31.42 42.06
C GLY A 6 29.99 30.03 42.16
N GLU A 7 30.31 29.38 41.05
CA GLU A 7 30.77 27.97 41.02
C GLU A 7 32.30 27.82 41.16
N ASP A 8 33.06 28.91 40.99
CA ASP A 8 34.52 28.88 41.12
C ASP A 8 34.94 28.74 42.59
N ALA A 9 35.27 27.51 42.99
CA ALA A 9 35.73 27.18 44.33
C ALA A 9 37.04 27.88 44.74
N ALA A 10 37.80 28.45 43.80
CA ALA A 10 39.01 29.21 44.11
C ALA A 10 38.72 30.64 44.59
N LEU A 11 37.49 31.15 44.37
CA LEU A 11 37.06 32.48 44.76
C LEU A 11 36.02 32.40 45.89
N MET A 12 36.14 33.29 46.88
CA MET A 12 35.09 33.44 47.88
C MET A 12 33.91 34.20 47.28
N ASN A 13 32.70 33.70 47.52
CA ASN A 13 31.46 34.35 47.13
C ASN A 13 30.99 35.31 48.24
N ALA A 14 30.80 36.56 47.89
CA ALA A 14 30.21 37.57 48.76
C ALA A 14 28.70 37.33 48.90
N GLU A 15 28.16 37.58 50.09
CA GLU A 15 26.72 37.49 50.32
C GLU A 15 25.96 38.61 49.61
N ASN A 16 26.47 39.83 49.74
CA ASN A 16 25.89 41.03 49.14
C ASN A 16 26.96 41.80 48.38
N VAL A 17 26.63 42.28 47.19
CA VAL A 17 27.52 43.12 46.38
C VAL A 17 26.82 44.40 45.97
N THR A 18 27.48 45.53 46.20
CA THR A 18 27.04 46.84 45.70
C THR A 18 28.09 47.40 44.75
N VAL A 19 27.71 47.67 43.50
CA VAL A 19 28.48 48.52 42.57
C VAL A 19 27.85 49.90 42.60
N GLY A 20 28.53 50.86 43.21
CA GLY A 20 27.99 52.20 43.47
C GLY A 20 27.75 53.04 42.23
N GLU A 21 26.91 54.06 42.37
CA GLU A 21 26.65 55.04 41.30
C GLU A 21 27.95 55.73 40.86
N GLY A 22 28.16 55.84 39.55
CA GLY A 22 29.38 56.41 38.96
C GLY A 22 30.58 55.45 38.87
N ALA A 23 30.49 54.23 39.40
CA ALA A 23 31.52 53.21 39.16
C ALA A 23 31.46 52.72 37.70
N THR A 24 32.62 52.45 37.10
CA THR A 24 32.73 51.88 35.75
C THR A 24 33.59 50.62 35.79
N LEU A 25 33.02 49.50 35.34
CA LEU A 25 33.73 48.26 35.08
C LEU A 25 33.99 48.17 33.57
N SER A 26 35.25 48.13 33.14
CA SER A 26 35.59 48.05 31.71
C SER A 26 36.57 46.92 31.44
N ALA A 27 36.24 46.12 30.43
CA ALA A 27 37.05 45.06 29.86
C ALA A 27 36.99 45.15 28.32
N ASN A 28 36.99 46.36 27.76
CA ASN A 28 36.87 46.55 26.32
C ASN A 28 38.09 46.02 25.57
N GLY A 29 37.85 45.45 24.39
CA GLY A 29 38.90 45.10 23.45
C GLY A 29 39.67 46.33 22.96
N LEU A 30 40.96 46.16 22.66
CA LEU A 30 41.80 47.20 22.06
C LEU A 30 42.19 46.77 20.64
N GLY A 31 42.29 47.73 19.70
CA GLY A 31 42.59 47.42 18.29
C GLY A 31 41.58 46.43 17.71
N ILE A 32 42.05 45.24 17.34
CA ILE A 32 41.23 44.12 16.82
C ILE A 32 40.83 43.08 17.90
N GLY A 33 41.05 43.38 19.18
CA GLY A 33 40.82 42.46 20.28
C GLY A 33 39.35 42.29 20.66
N ASN A 34 39.00 41.12 21.19
CA ASN A 34 37.67 40.88 21.76
C ASN A 34 37.50 41.61 23.10
N GLY A 35 36.25 41.89 23.46
CA GLY A 35 35.87 42.24 24.82
C GLY A 35 36.19 41.11 25.80
N GLY A 36 36.56 41.49 27.02
CA GLY A 36 36.88 40.58 28.11
C GLY A 36 35.66 40.13 28.91
N GLN A 37 35.91 39.66 30.14
CA GLN A 37 34.89 39.12 31.04
C GLN A 37 34.72 40.01 32.26
N ILE A 38 33.46 40.31 32.63
CA ILE A 38 33.13 41.00 33.88
C ILE A 38 32.09 40.17 34.64
N VAL A 39 32.40 39.75 35.87
CA VAL A 39 31.48 38.98 36.72
C VAL A 39 31.20 39.75 38.00
N VAL A 40 29.92 40.05 38.24
CA VAL A 40 29.43 40.66 39.47
C VAL A 40 28.43 39.70 40.12
N PHE A 41 28.95 38.90 41.05
CA PHE A 41 28.20 37.82 41.71
C PHE A 41 27.98 38.06 43.20
N ALA A 42 26.78 37.75 43.70
CA ALA A 42 26.39 37.72 45.12
C ALA A 42 25.50 36.49 45.43
N ASN A 43 25.71 35.82 46.58
CA ASN A 43 24.88 34.70 47.03
C ASN A 43 23.45 35.12 47.44
N ASP A 44 23.25 36.37 47.84
CA ASP A 44 21.96 36.90 48.26
C ASP A 44 21.55 38.05 47.33
N SER A 45 22.05 39.27 47.58
CA SER A 45 21.59 40.46 46.89
C SER A 45 22.69 41.21 46.13
N LEU A 46 22.39 41.55 44.87
CA LEU A 46 23.19 42.44 44.02
C LEU A 46 22.49 43.78 43.86
N THR A 47 23.17 44.87 44.21
CA THR A 47 22.76 46.24 43.83
C THR A 47 23.79 46.83 42.85
N PHE A 48 23.41 47.02 41.59
CA PHE A 48 24.29 47.55 40.55
C PHE A 48 23.79 48.92 40.06
N LEU A 49 24.46 50.00 40.46
CA LEU A 49 24.14 51.39 40.09
C LEU A 49 25.18 52.00 39.13
N GLY A 50 26.26 51.26 38.81
CA GLY A 50 27.36 51.70 37.96
C GLY A 50 27.13 51.50 36.46
N ASN A 51 28.22 51.45 35.70
CA ASN A 51 28.28 51.12 34.28
C ASN A 51 29.24 49.94 34.04
N LEU A 52 28.96 49.14 33.02
CA LEU A 52 29.75 47.99 32.59
C LEU A 52 29.99 48.08 31.07
N SER A 53 31.24 47.89 30.63
CA SER A 53 31.58 47.77 29.21
C SER A 53 32.55 46.63 28.96
N ALA A 54 32.25 45.78 27.98
CA ALA A 54 33.17 44.78 27.46
C ALA A 54 32.98 44.70 25.93
N THR A 55 33.17 45.83 25.25
CA THR A 55 32.95 45.94 23.81
C THR A 55 34.06 45.25 23.01
N GLY A 56 33.77 44.87 21.77
CA GLY A 56 34.80 44.56 20.79
C GLY A 56 35.72 45.75 20.54
N GLY A 57 36.95 45.49 20.08
CA GLY A 57 37.90 46.51 19.72
C GLY A 57 37.42 47.37 18.54
N PRO A 58 37.86 48.64 18.45
CA PRO A 58 37.36 49.58 17.43
C PRO A 58 37.79 49.20 16.00
N GLU A 59 38.84 48.41 15.83
CA GLU A 59 39.33 47.94 14.52
C GLU A 59 38.84 46.51 14.18
N GLY A 60 38.20 45.83 15.14
CA GLY A 60 37.77 44.43 15.02
C GLY A 60 37.62 43.73 16.36
N GLY A 61 37.04 42.53 16.35
CA GLY A 61 36.83 41.69 17.53
C GLY A 61 35.36 41.68 17.99
N ASN A 62 35.01 40.62 18.72
CA ASN A 62 33.67 40.42 19.26
C ASN A 62 33.52 41.08 20.63
N GLY A 63 32.28 41.35 21.03
CA GLY A 63 31.94 41.76 22.38
C GLY A 63 32.23 40.64 23.38
N GLY A 64 32.39 41.04 24.63
CA GLY A 64 32.77 40.18 25.74
C GLY A 64 31.58 39.57 26.48
N PHE A 65 31.86 39.07 27.68
CA PHE A 65 30.84 38.48 28.55
C PHE A 65 30.67 39.32 29.82
N ALA A 66 29.41 39.50 30.22
CA ALA A 66 29.07 40.06 31.52
C ALA A 66 28.12 39.15 32.29
N GLU A 67 28.30 39.06 33.60
CA GLU A 67 27.34 38.43 34.51
C GLU A 67 26.97 39.40 35.62
N LEU A 68 25.66 39.57 35.84
CA LEU A 68 25.08 40.30 36.96
C LEU A 68 24.14 39.37 37.73
N SER A 69 24.64 38.82 38.83
CA SER A 69 23.97 37.77 39.60
C SER A 69 23.85 38.16 41.07
N GLY A 70 22.62 38.13 41.57
CA GLY A 70 22.27 38.12 42.98
C GLY A 70 21.20 37.05 43.14
N LYS A 71 21.53 35.92 43.77
CA LYS A 71 20.66 34.73 43.70
C LYS A 71 19.25 34.99 44.24
N GLN A 72 19.09 35.82 45.27
CA GLN A 72 17.77 36.18 45.80
C GLN A 72 17.22 37.45 45.15
N SER A 73 18.02 38.51 45.08
CA SER A 73 17.58 39.83 44.58
C SER A 73 18.65 40.49 43.73
N VAL A 74 18.22 41.04 42.59
CA VAL A 74 19.02 41.90 41.73
C VAL A 74 18.31 43.25 41.58
N THR A 75 19.01 44.32 41.94
CA THR A 75 18.56 45.71 41.76
C THR A 75 19.47 46.43 40.79
N ILE A 76 18.94 46.84 39.64
CA ILE A 76 19.65 47.56 38.58
C ILE A 76 18.70 48.65 38.06
N PRO A 77 19.12 49.90 37.85
CA PRO A 77 18.18 50.90 37.34
C PRO A 77 17.65 50.56 35.94
N ASN A 78 18.51 49.99 35.07
CA ASN A 78 18.21 49.57 33.71
C ASN A 78 19.41 48.80 33.12
N LEU A 79 19.16 47.88 32.18
CA LEU A 79 20.20 47.19 31.39
C LEU A 79 20.75 48.15 30.33
N ALA A 80 19.86 48.66 29.48
CA ALA A 80 20.22 49.45 28.31
C ALA A 80 20.84 50.79 28.73
N GLY A 81 22.00 51.15 28.20
CA GLY A 81 22.71 52.39 28.54
C GLY A 81 23.58 52.33 29.79
N ARG A 82 23.56 51.21 30.54
CA ARG A 82 24.56 50.92 31.59
C ARG A 82 25.51 49.80 31.20
N ILE A 83 25.04 48.85 30.40
CA ILE A 83 25.78 47.67 29.99
C ILE A 83 26.00 47.77 28.48
N ASP A 84 27.26 47.83 28.05
CA ASP A 84 27.64 47.85 26.64
C ASP A 84 28.58 46.68 26.32
N LEU A 85 28.05 45.71 25.58
CA LEU A 85 28.77 44.54 25.08
C LEU A 85 28.85 44.57 23.55
N SER A 86 28.61 45.72 22.93
CA SER A 86 28.53 45.83 21.48
C SER A 86 29.89 45.57 20.81
N ALA A 87 29.85 45.26 19.52
CA ALA A 87 31.04 45.15 18.70
C ALA A 87 30.78 45.80 17.34
N ALA A 88 31.52 46.85 17.01
CA ALA A 88 31.32 47.59 15.77
C ALA A 88 31.65 46.79 14.50
N SER A 89 32.50 45.76 14.62
CA SER A 89 32.98 44.93 13.50
C SER A 89 33.03 43.43 13.84
N GLY A 90 32.20 43.00 14.80
CA GLY A 90 32.12 41.62 15.27
C GLY A 90 30.73 41.29 15.80
N GLN A 91 30.59 40.13 16.42
CA GLN A 91 29.36 39.76 17.14
C GLN A 91 29.30 40.49 18.48
N SER A 92 28.13 40.98 18.87
CA SER A 92 27.96 41.52 20.22
C SER A 92 28.19 40.43 21.27
N GLY A 93 28.56 40.87 22.46
CA GLY A 93 28.76 40.03 23.63
C GLY A 93 27.46 39.58 24.28
N THR A 94 27.58 38.87 25.40
CA THR A 94 26.43 38.27 26.12
C THR A 94 26.38 38.72 27.56
N LEU A 95 25.19 39.12 28.01
CA LEU A 95 24.88 39.35 29.41
C LEU A 95 24.15 38.14 30.00
N LEU A 96 24.66 37.60 31.10
CA LEU A 96 23.97 36.64 31.97
C LEU A 96 23.32 37.38 33.14
N PHE A 97 22.02 37.20 33.29
CA PHE A 97 21.21 37.65 34.42
C PHE A 97 20.66 36.42 35.15
N ASP A 98 21.17 36.12 36.35
CA ASP A 98 20.94 34.84 37.05
C ASP A 98 20.41 34.99 38.50
N PRO A 99 19.15 35.42 38.70
CA PRO A 99 18.45 35.35 39.98
C PRO A 99 17.65 34.04 40.18
N ILE A 100 16.95 33.85 41.30
CA ILE A 100 16.17 32.63 41.60
C ILE A 100 14.87 32.48 40.81
N ASP A 101 14.02 33.51 40.78
CA ASP A 101 12.78 33.56 40.01
C ASP A 101 12.77 34.88 39.25
N THR A 102 12.26 34.88 38.02
CA THR A 102 12.18 36.10 37.18
C THR A 102 10.78 36.30 36.62
N SER A 103 10.22 37.50 36.78
CA SER A 103 9.02 37.94 36.07
C SER A 103 9.39 39.02 35.06
N VAL A 104 8.98 38.84 33.81
CA VAL A 104 9.06 39.89 32.78
C VAL A 104 7.72 40.61 32.73
N ILE A 105 7.74 41.93 32.88
CA ILE A 105 6.54 42.78 32.91
C ILE A 105 6.57 43.88 31.85
N ALA A 106 5.40 44.44 31.56
CA ALA A 106 5.24 45.55 30.64
C ALA A 106 5.64 46.89 31.29
N GLY A 107 5.91 47.90 30.46
CA GLY A 107 6.19 49.26 30.89
C GLY A 107 7.61 49.72 30.56
N VAL A 108 7.91 50.97 30.92
CA VAL A 108 9.25 51.55 30.85
C VAL A 108 9.96 51.26 32.17
N SER A 109 11.19 50.72 32.14
CA SER A 109 11.95 50.43 33.35
C SER A 109 11.96 51.60 34.33
N THR A 110 11.42 51.37 35.52
CA THR A 110 11.54 52.24 36.70
C THR A 110 12.62 51.75 37.66
N GLY A 111 13.48 50.84 37.20
CA GLY A 111 14.39 50.04 38.02
C GLY A 111 14.02 48.57 37.99
N ILE A 112 14.94 47.72 37.49
CA ILE A 112 14.95 46.28 37.72
C ILE A 112 15.17 46.05 39.22
N GLY A 113 14.34 45.22 39.82
CA GLY A 113 14.35 44.96 41.25
C GLY A 113 13.62 43.68 41.58
N GLY A 114 14.18 42.91 42.52
CA GLY A 114 13.51 41.79 43.16
C GLY A 114 13.50 41.94 44.67
N SER A 115 12.64 41.17 45.33
CA SER A 115 12.68 40.96 46.78
C SER A 115 13.18 39.54 47.02
N PRO A 116 13.96 39.24 48.08
CA PRO A 116 14.35 37.87 48.40
C PRO A 116 13.17 36.91 48.66
N VAL A 117 11.93 37.41 48.67
CA VAL A 117 10.70 36.64 48.82
C VAL A 117 9.75 36.74 47.61
N SER A 118 10.14 37.40 46.52
CA SER A 118 9.34 37.52 45.28
C SER A 118 10.22 37.39 44.04
N ALA A 119 9.61 37.11 42.89
CA ALA A 119 10.34 37.09 41.63
C ALA A 119 11.06 38.43 41.35
N ASN A 120 12.23 38.35 40.71
CA ASN A 120 12.99 39.49 40.20
C ASN A 120 12.31 40.03 38.95
N THR A 121 12.16 41.34 38.87
CA THR A 121 11.39 41.96 37.77
C THR A 121 12.30 42.49 36.68
N LEU A 122 12.13 42.00 35.45
CA LEU A 122 12.69 42.60 34.24
C LEU A 122 11.59 43.31 33.44
N TYR A 123 11.93 44.45 32.83
CA TYR A 123 10.99 45.18 31.97
C TYR A 123 11.24 44.85 30.51
N ALA A 124 10.16 44.55 29.79
CA ALA A 124 10.21 44.17 28.39
C ALA A 124 10.86 45.25 27.49
N ASN A 125 10.61 46.53 27.78
CA ASN A 125 11.21 47.63 27.02
C ASN A 125 12.74 47.70 27.17
N ASP A 126 13.25 47.33 28.34
CA ASP A 126 14.67 47.40 28.69
C ASP A 126 15.41 46.22 28.04
N ILE A 127 14.83 45.02 28.10
CA ILE A 127 15.28 43.85 27.32
C ILE A 127 15.34 44.21 25.83
N ALA A 128 14.26 44.75 25.27
CA ALA A 128 14.20 45.13 23.85
C ALA A 128 15.28 46.17 23.48
N THR A 129 15.48 47.20 24.31
CA THR A 129 16.48 48.24 24.03
C THR A 129 17.91 47.69 24.12
N PHE A 130 18.17 46.83 25.11
CA PHE A 130 19.44 46.13 25.27
C PHE A 130 19.75 45.24 24.06
N LEU A 131 18.80 44.40 23.65
CA LEU A 131 18.95 43.53 22.48
C LEU A 131 19.15 44.32 21.18
N ASN A 132 18.56 45.51 21.03
CA ASN A 132 18.76 46.32 19.82
C ASN A 132 20.18 46.88 19.68
N SER A 133 20.92 47.09 20.76
CA SER A 133 22.12 47.95 20.72
C SER A 133 23.32 47.50 21.54
N SER A 134 23.13 46.61 22.52
CA SER A 134 24.11 46.36 23.56
C SER A 134 24.65 44.93 23.55
N GLY A 135 23.83 43.91 23.30
CA GLY A 135 24.28 42.52 23.25
C GLY A 135 23.17 41.49 23.33
N SER A 136 23.55 40.21 23.33
CA SER A 136 22.65 39.08 23.59
C SER A 136 22.37 38.95 25.09
N LEU A 137 21.19 38.45 25.45
CA LEU A 137 20.75 38.31 26.83
C LEU A 137 20.42 36.84 27.16
N ILE A 138 20.98 36.35 28.26
CA ILE A 138 20.60 35.11 28.91
C ILE A 138 19.96 35.48 30.25
N VAL A 139 18.68 35.14 30.40
CA VAL A 139 17.98 35.16 31.68
C VAL A 139 17.97 33.74 32.20
N GLU A 140 18.62 33.50 33.33
CA GLU A 140 18.75 32.19 33.92
C GLU A 140 18.18 32.17 35.34
N THR A 141 17.61 31.05 35.74
CA THR A 141 17.21 30.81 37.12
C THR A 141 17.82 29.56 37.70
N ASN A 142 17.80 29.44 39.03
CA ASN A 142 18.37 28.32 39.79
C ASN A 142 17.55 28.07 41.07
N VAL A 143 17.98 27.13 41.93
CA VAL A 143 17.30 26.79 43.20
C VAL A 143 18.08 27.18 44.46
N THR A 144 19.05 28.07 44.35
CA THR A 144 19.74 28.57 45.56
C THR A 144 18.87 29.62 46.26
N GLY A 145 17.81 29.20 46.96
CA GLY A 145 16.88 30.08 47.70
C GLY A 145 15.49 29.49 47.97
N THR A 146 14.48 30.36 48.18
CA THR A 146 13.09 29.95 48.51
C THR A 146 12.13 29.86 47.31
N GLY A 147 12.53 30.41 46.16
CA GLY A 147 11.77 30.36 44.91
C GLY A 147 11.86 29.00 44.21
N LEU A 148 11.03 28.79 43.20
CA LEU A 148 10.93 27.51 42.50
C LEU A 148 11.89 27.39 41.31
N GLY A 149 12.46 28.49 40.82
CA GLY A 149 13.29 28.52 39.63
C GLY A 149 12.51 28.87 38.36
N ASN A 150 11.41 29.63 38.45
CA ASN A 150 10.53 29.92 37.33
C ASN A 150 10.93 31.22 36.60
N ILE A 151 10.63 31.26 35.30
CA ILE A 151 10.65 32.48 34.48
C ILE A 151 9.25 32.69 33.90
N ASP A 152 8.58 33.78 34.30
CA ASP A 152 7.21 34.09 33.87
C ASP A 152 7.18 35.41 33.08
N VAL A 153 6.80 35.35 31.81
CA VAL A 153 6.48 36.53 31.01
C VAL A 153 5.01 36.85 31.19
N SER A 154 4.71 38.02 31.77
CA SER A 154 3.34 38.38 32.15
C SER A 154 2.40 38.51 30.94
N PRO A 155 1.09 38.32 31.12
CA PRO A 155 0.11 38.48 30.05
C PRO A 155 0.21 39.84 29.33
N GLY A 156 0.09 39.84 28.00
CA GLY A 156 0.13 41.02 27.14
C GLY A 156 1.49 41.73 27.04
N VAL A 157 2.56 41.16 27.61
CA VAL A 157 3.92 41.70 27.49
C VAL A 157 4.44 41.54 26.06
N SER A 158 5.09 42.56 25.50
CA SER A 158 5.74 42.48 24.20
C SER A 158 7.23 42.85 24.29
N ILE A 159 8.09 41.94 23.85
CA ILE A 159 9.53 42.16 23.67
C ILE A 159 9.81 42.10 22.17
N SER A 160 10.33 43.18 21.58
CA SER A 160 10.69 43.18 20.17
C SER A 160 12.00 43.92 19.89
N TRP A 161 12.84 43.32 19.06
CA TRP A 161 14.13 43.89 18.65
C TRP A 161 14.44 43.60 17.18
N ASN A 162 15.33 44.41 16.61
CA ASN A 162 15.79 44.29 15.23
C ASN A 162 17.31 44.32 15.18
N SER A 163 17.93 43.24 15.63
CA SER A 163 19.39 43.04 15.59
C SER A 163 19.71 41.56 15.42
N VAL A 164 21.00 41.23 15.40
CA VAL A 164 21.49 39.84 15.37
C VAL A 164 21.58 39.22 16.77
N ASN A 165 21.21 39.96 17.82
CA ASN A 165 21.42 39.54 19.19
C ASN A 165 20.33 38.55 19.63
N ASP A 166 20.74 37.57 20.42
CA ASP A 166 19.89 36.46 20.85
C ASP A 166 19.24 36.76 22.21
N LEU A 167 18.02 36.24 22.40
CA LEU A 167 17.36 36.18 23.70
C LEU A 167 17.23 34.71 24.12
N THR A 168 17.80 34.39 25.27
CA THR A 168 17.74 33.05 25.87
C THR A 168 17.12 33.09 27.25
N PHE A 169 16.16 32.22 27.50
CA PHE A 169 15.61 31.93 28.82
C PHE A 169 16.03 30.54 29.26
N ASN A 170 16.68 30.43 30.41
CA ASN A 170 17.08 29.18 31.04
C ASN A 170 16.36 29.07 32.38
N ALA A 171 15.11 28.60 32.36
CA ALA A 171 14.35 28.36 33.57
C ALA A 171 14.83 27.06 34.25
N PHE A 172 15.21 27.13 35.52
CA PHE A 172 15.49 25.92 36.29
C PHE A 172 14.27 25.00 36.35
N ARG A 173 13.06 25.57 36.49
CA ARG A 173 11.81 24.81 36.60
C ARG A 173 10.88 25.05 35.42
N ASP A 174 10.12 26.14 35.42
CA ASP A 174 9.16 26.44 34.35
C ASP A 174 9.46 27.74 33.63
N PHE A 175 9.15 27.74 32.33
CA PHE A 175 8.95 28.97 31.59
C PHE A 175 7.48 29.12 31.18
N THR A 176 6.89 30.28 31.47
CA THR A 176 5.52 30.62 31.05
C THR A 176 5.54 31.87 30.17
N LEU A 177 4.97 31.78 28.97
CA LEU A 177 4.62 32.93 28.14
C LEU A 177 3.12 33.20 28.30
N GLY A 178 2.79 34.18 29.14
CA GLY A 178 1.41 34.46 29.53
C GLY A 178 0.52 34.91 28.37
N ALA A 179 -0.79 34.81 28.58
CA ALA A 179 -1.78 35.07 27.53
C ALA A 179 -1.57 36.40 26.79
N GLY A 180 -1.56 36.35 25.45
CA GLY A 180 -1.34 37.51 24.59
C GLY A 180 0.08 38.11 24.63
N ALA A 181 1.04 37.51 25.32
CA ALA A 181 2.42 37.98 25.34
C ALA A 181 3.16 37.62 24.04
N ALA A 182 4.10 38.47 23.62
CA ALA A 182 4.81 38.34 22.35
C ALA A 182 6.32 38.52 22.51
N ILE A 183 7.12 37.62 21.92
CA ILE A 183 8.57 37.73 21.79
C ILE A 183 8.91 37.75 20.30
N GLY A 184 9.45 38.87 19.80
CA GLY A 184 9.62 39.12 18.37
C GLY A 184 11.03 39.58 17.98
N SER A 185 11.76 38.76 17.23
CA SER A 185 13.02 39.15 16.58
C SER A 185 12.76 39.52 15.11
N ALA A 186 12.75 40.82 14.81
CA ALA A 186 12.65 41.32 13.42
C ALA A 186 13.98 41.21 12.66
N GLY A 187 15.09 41.09 13.40
CA GLY A 187 16.43 40.87 12.86
C GLY A 187 16.77 39.38 12.72
N ALA A 188 18.06 39.05 12.81
CA ALA A 188 18.55 37.68 12.69
C ALA A 188 18.76 36.98 14.05
N GLY A 189 18.43 37.64 15.16
CA GLY A 189 18.57 37.07 16.50
C GLY A 189 17.63 35.90 16.76
N ASN A 190 18.14 34.90 17.47
CA ASN A 190 17.43 33.68 17.86
C ASN A 190 16.63 33.88 19.15
N VAL A 191 15.62 33.02 19.34
CA VAL A 191 14.89 32.89 20.60
C VAL A 191 15.06 31.48 21.12
N ASN A 192 15.70 31.34 22.29
CA ASN A 192 15.94 30.05 22.92
C ASN A 192 15.25 30.00 24.29
N VAL A 193 14.51 28.92 24.56
CA VAL A 193 13.87 28.68 25.85
C VAL A 193 14.22 27.27 26.31
N ASN A 194 14.88 27.17 27.44
CA ASN A 194 15.20 25.93 28.13
C ASN A 194 14.47 25.93 29.47
N ALA A 195 13.78 24.83 29.80
CA ALA A 195 13.15 24.64 31.10
C ALA A 195 13.47 23.26 31.67
N GLY A 196 13.82 23.19 32.95
CA GLY A 196 14.06 21.91 33.61
C GLY A 196 12.82 21.03 33.70
N ARG A 197 11.62 21.62 33.77
CA ARG A 197 10.32 20.90 33.81
C ARG A 197 9.42 21.21 32.62
N ALA A 198 8.87 22.42 32.51
CA ALA A 198 7.85 22.69 31.50
C ALA A 198 7.99 24.06 30.83
N ILE A 199 7.54 24.13 29.58
CA ILE A 199 7.37 25.36 28.80
C ILE A 199 5.90 25.48 28.44
N TYR A 200 5.23 26.56 28.89
CA TYR A 200 3.83 26.84 28.57
C TYR A 200 3.69 28.13 27.78
N LEU A 201 3.02 28.05 26.64
CA LEU A 201 2.61 29.20 25.83
C LEU A 201 1.09 29.30 25.90
N ASP A 202 0.61 30.31 26.62
CA ASP A 202 -0.82 30.51 26.87
C ASP A 202 -1.54 31.15 25.68
N ALA A 203 -2.87 31.15 25.73
CA ALA A 203 -3.73 31.63 24.67
C ALA A 203 -3.36 33.03 24.14
N GLY A 204 -3.22 33.12 22.82
CA GLY A 204 -2.85 34.34 22.08
C GLY A 204 -1.38 34.73 22.21
N SER A 205 -0.55 33.96 22.93
CA SER A 205 0.88 34.24 23.01
C SER A 205 1.62 33.87 21.73
N GLN A 206 2.75 34.53 21.48
CA GLN A 206 3.46 34.44 20.21
C GLN A 206 4.98 34.50 20.40
N ILE A 207 5.71 33.62 19.73
CA ILE A 207 7.16 33.78 19.48
C ILE A 207 7.35 33.88 17.98
N GLN A 208 7.91 35.02 17.53
CA GLN A 208 8.13 35.30 16.13
C GLN A 208 9.58 35.67 15.84
N THR A 209 10.12 35.14 14.75
CA THR A 209 11.47 35.47 14.25
C THR A 209 11.42 35.73 12.75
N ASN A 210 12.31 36.57 12.24
CA ASN A 210 12.46 36.76 10.80
C ASN A 210 13.36 35.66 10.22
N THR A 211 14.66 35.70 10.48
CA THR A 211 15.61 34.66 10.02
C THR A 211 16.28 33.90 11.17
N GLY A 212 16.10 34.35 12.41
CA GLY A 212 16.59 33.64 13.59
C GLY A 212 15.78 32.37 13.86
N SER A 213 16.38 31.40 14.53
CA SER A 213 15.69 30.17 14.93
C SER A 213 14.88 30.35 16.22
N ILE A 214 13.88 29.50 16.39
CA ILE A 214 13.14 29.33 17.65
C ILE A 214 13.48 27.95 18.21
N SER A 215 14.00 27.87 19.44
CA SER A 215 14.26 26.60 20.12
C SER A 215 13.58 26.54 21.48
N LEU A 216 12.70 25.56 21.68
CA LEU A 216 12.08 25.24 22.97
C LEU A 216 12.55 23.86 23.42
N ARG A 217 13.14 23.76 24.61
CA ARG A 217 13.68 22.52 25.17
C ARG A 217 13.21 22.36 26.61
N ALA A 218 12.29 21.45 26.86
CA ALA A 218 11.75 21.17 28.18
C ALA A 218 12.11 19.76 28.64
N HIS A 219 12.58 19.62 29.88
CA HIS A 219 12.74 18.34 30.57
C HIS A 219 13.51 17.29 29.75
N GLN A 220 14.77 17.60 29.45
CA GLN A 220 15.64 16.73 28.66
C GLN A 220 16.41 15.71 29.50
N ASP A 221 16.25 15.78 30.83
CA ASP A 221 16.82 14.84 31.81
C ASP A 221 15.85 13.69 32.12
N SER A 222 16.15 12.87 33.13
CA SER A 222 15.30 11.73 33.51
C SER A 222 13.90 12.17 33.96
N PRO A 223 12.84 11.41 33.64
CA PRO A 223 11.47 11.79 33.98
C PRO A 223 11.26 12.11 35.46
N MET A 224 10.85 13.34 35.77
CA MET A 224 10.42 13.74 37.10
C MET A 224 9.12 13.03 37.50
N ILE A 225 8.98 12.63 38.76
CA ILE A 225 7.74 12.01 39.29
C ILE A 225 6.68 13.09 39.54
N ASP A 226 6.13 13.65 38.47
CA ASP A 226 5.07 14.66 38.47
C ASP A 226 4.21 14.51 37.19
N ASN A 227 3.10 15.22 37.09
CA ASN A 227 2.22 15.23 35.93
C ASN A 227 2.31 16.57 35.18
N PHE A 228 2.83 16.55 33.95
CA PHE A 228 2.90 17.73 33.08
C PHE A 228 3.17 17.37 31.62
N ALA A 229 2.83 18.31 30.72
CA ALA A 229 3.37 18.36 29.37
C ALA A 229 4.75 19.03 29.37
N GLY A 230 5.74 18.47 28.68
CA GLY A 230 7.06 19.08 28.54
C GLY A 230 6.94 20.44 27.85
N ILE A 231 6.36 20.47 26.65
CA ILE A 231 6.02 21.72 25.94
C ILE A 231 4.52 21.76 25.70
N GLY A 232 3.84 22.81 26.17
CA GLY A 232 2.43 23.10 25.90
C GLY A 232 2.28 24.37 25.08
N ILE A 233 1.63 24.26 23.92
CA ILE A 233 1.25 25.36 23.04
C ILE A 233 -0.28 25.38 22.98
N ASP A 234 -0.88 26.31 23.72
CA ASP A 234 -2.33 26.36 23.95
C ASP A 234 -2.89 27.65 23.35
N ASP A 235 -3.57 27.57 22.20
CA ASP A 235 -4.00 28.71 21.37
C ASP A 235 -2.87 29.73 21.09
N ALA A 236 -1.64 29.25 20.86
CA ALA A 236 -0.43 30.07 20.77
C ALA A 236 0.37 29.83 19.47
N GLN A 237 1.24 30.77 19.11
CA GLN A 237 1.92 30.76 17.80
C GLN A 237 3.45 30.76 17.90
N LEU A 238 4.08 29.91 17.10
CA LEU A 238 5.52 29.88 16.83
C LEU A 238 5.74 30.10 15.34
N VAL A 239 6.31 31.23 14.96
CA VAL A 239 6.44 31.62 13.54
C VAL A 239 7.85 32.07 13.23
N SER A 240 8.46 31.50 12.19
CA SER A 240 9.72 32.00 11.64
C SER A 240 9.61 32.28 10.14
N SER A 241 10.04 33.45 9.66
CA SER A 241 10.03 33.72 8.21
C SER A 241 11.16 33.03 7.44
N GLY A 242 12.11 32.37 8.13
CA GLY A 242 13.21 31.67 7.46
C GLY A 242 14.17 30.91 8.38
N GLY A 243 14.00 30.97 9.70
CA GLY A 243 14.76 30.18 10.65
C GLY A 243 14.09 28.86 11.03
N ASP A 244 14.88 27.96 11.60
CA ASP A 244 14.41 26.66 12.09
C ASP A 244 13.53 26.81 13.34
N ILE A 245 12.58 25.89 13.51
CA ILE A 245 11.82 25.73 14.75
C ILE A 245 12.13 24.35 15.33
N LEU A 246 12.71 24.32 16.53
CA LEU A 246 13.08 23.09 17.24
C LEU A 246 12.30 22.98 18.55
N LEU A 247 11.51 21.91 18.69
CA LEU A 247 10.78 21.57 19.91
C LEU A 247 11.25 20.23 20.45
N LEU A 248 11.76 20.21 21.68
CA LEU A 248 12.15 18.99 22.39
C LEU A 248 11.47 18.95 23.75
N GLY A 249 10.57 18.00 23.96
CA GLY A 249 9.78 17.92 25.19
C GLY A 249 9.62 16.50 25.71
N THR A 250 9.74 16.33 27.03
CA THR A 250 9.45 15.08 27.74
C THR A 250 8.36 15.35 28.78
N GLY A 251 7.30 14.57 28.78
CA GLY A 251 6.22 14.66 29.78
C GLY A 251 6.66 14.21 31.17
N GLY A 252 5.84 14.52 32.18
CA GLY A 252 6.05 14.07 33.56
C GLY A 252 5.92 12.56 33.72
N GLY A 253 6.58 11.97 34.72
CA GLY A 253 6.70 10.53 34.94
C GLY A 253 5.61 9.88 35.80
N TYR A 254 4.51 10.59 36.14
CA TYR A 254 3.47 10.05 37.01
C TYR A 254 2.06 10.31 36.48
N GLY A 255 1.18 9.30 36.56
CA GLY A 255 -0.22 9.40 36.18
C GLY A 255 -0.48 9.52 34.67
N SER A 256 -1.54 10.26 34.33
CA SER A 256 -2.08 10.45 32.98
C SER A 256 -1.81 11.84 32.41
N ASP A 257 -2.06 12.04 31.11
CA ASP A 257 -1.95 13.32 30.41
C ASP A 257 -0.51 13.90 30.35
N ASN A 258 0.49 13.01 30.34
CA ASN A 258 1.90 13.37 30.24
C ASN A 258 2.34 13.40 28.78
N PHE A 259 2.28 14.59 28.17
CA PHE A 259 2.69 14.81 26.79
C PHE A 259 4.15 15.23 26.70
N GLY A 260 4.90 14.69 25.74
CA GLY A 260 6.17 15.29 25.36
C GLY A 260 5.97 16.70 24.82
N ILE A 261 5.14 16.80 23.78
CA ILE A 261 4.69 18.05 23.18
C ILE A 261 3.18 18.02 23.00
N ARG A 262 2.48 19.04 23.50
CA ARG A 262 1.05 19.28 23.28
C ARG A 262 0.86 20.56 22.48
N VAL A 263 0.14 20.47 21.37
CA VAL A 263 -0.32 21.62 20.58
C VAL A 263 -1.84 21.54 20.51
N GLN A 264 -2.54 22.45 21.18
CA GLN A 264 -4.00 22.42 21.25
C GLN A 264 -4.66 23.77 21.04
N GLY A 265 -5.86 23.76 20.48
CA GLY A 265 -6.66 24.96 20.23
C GLY A 265 -6.53 25.46 18.79
N THR A 266 -7.62 26.02 18.26
CA THR A 266 -7.75 26.36 16.84
C THR A 266 -6.82 27.48 16.38
N ASN A 267 -6.23 28.24 17.31
CA ASN A 267 -5.24 29.28 16.98
C ASN A 267 -3.80 28.79 17.16
N SER A 268 -3.59 27.56 17.63
CA SER A 268 -2.26 27.00 17.81
C SER A 268 -1.60 26.74 16.47
N ARG A 269 -0.46 27.38 16.24
CA ARG A 269 0.22 27.35 14.94
C ARG A 269 1.73 27.32 15.06
N ILE A 270 2.36 26.38 14.38
CA ILE A 270 3.81 26.30 14.21
C ILE A 270 4.11 26.44 12.73
N GLU A 271 4.84 27.47 12.34
CA GLU A 271 5.08 27.78 10.92
C GLU A 271 6.50 28.25 10.66
N THR A 272 7.10 27.78 9.56
CA THR A 272 8.30 28.41 8.98
C THR A 272 8.18 28.60 7.46
N SER A 273 8.81 29.64 6.91
CA SER A 273 8.85 29.89 5.45
C SER A 273 10.17 29.58 4.76
N GLY A 274 11.13 28.98 5.46
CA GLY A 274 12.41 28.59 4.86
C GLY A 274 13.35 27.79 5.76
N GLY A 275 13.11 27.77 7.08
CA GLY A 275 13.78 26.85 7.98
C GLY A 275 13.08 25.50 8.05
N GLN A 276 13.55 24.63 8.94
CA GLN A 276 12.99 23.31 9.18
C GLN A 276 12.15 23.31 10.47
N ILE A 277 11.07 22.53 10.52
CA ILE A 277 10.35 22.25 11.78
C ILE A 277 10.75 20.87 12.27
N ARG A 278 11.30 20.80 13.48
CA ARG A 278 11.69 19.53 14.14
C ARG A 278 11.04 19.44 15.51
N MET A 279 10.21 18.42 15.69
CA MET A 279 9.51 18.15 16.93
C MET A 279 9.92 16.77 17.44
N THR A 280 10.39 16.68 18.68
CA THR A 280 10.64 15.40 19.34
C THR A 280 9.97 15.39 20.70
N GLY A 281 8.96 14.54 20.84
CA GLY A 281 8.15 14.43 22.03
C GLY A 281 8.24 13.03 22.65
N HIS A 282 8.52 12.97 23.96
CA HIS A 282 8.47 11.73 24.73
C HIS A 282 7.37 11.83 25.78
N GLY A 283 6.36 10.98 25.70
CA GLY A 283 5.36 10.82 26.75
C GLY A 283 6.00 10.25 28.00
N GLY A 284 5.43 10.59 29.17
CA GLY A 284 5.91 10.07 30.45
C GLY A 284 4.92 9.11 31.10
N GLY A 285 4.59 9.32 32.37
CA GLY A 285 3.62 8.56 33.13
C GLY A 285 4.15 7.27 33.75
N ASP A 286 3.23 6.57 34.41
CA ASP A 286 3.45 5.28 35.06
C ASP A 286 2.60 4.18 34.40
N SER A 287 2.70 2.94 34.90
CA SER A 287 1.99 1.79 34.31
C SER A 287 0.45 1.83 34.40
N LEU A 288 -0.12 2.76 35.18
CA LEU A 288 -1.58 2.89 35.36
C LEU A 288 -2.14 4.11 34.62
N GLY A 289 -1.28 5.01 34.14
CA GLY A 289 -1.66 6.22 33.42
C GLY A 289 -2.27 5.97 32.05
N SER A 290 -2.85 7.03 31.48
CA SER A 290 -3.40 7.07 30.13
C SER A 290 -3.08 8.41 29.47
N ARG A 291 -3.23 8.53 28.14
CA ARG A 291 -2.98 9.79 27.41
C ARG A 291 -1.53 10.30 27.59
N ASN A 292 -0.59 9.39 27.76
CA ASN A 292 0.84 9.70 27.91
C ASN A 292 1.50 9.61 26.53
N ARG A 293 1.34 10.66 25.71
CA ARG A 293 1.69 10.64 24.28
C ARG A 293 3.01 11.35 24.03
N GLY A 294 3.73 10.94 22.99
CA GLY A 294 4.93 11.65 22.54
C GLY A 294 4.58 13.06 22.08
N ILE A 295 3.81 13.13 21.00
CA ILE A 295 3.30 14.38 20.41
C ILE A 295 1.78 14.27 20.29
N TRP A 296 1.06 15.30 20.74
CA TRP A 296 -0.39 15.40 20.55
C TRP A 296 -0.76 16.74 19.93
N LEU A 297 -1.42 16.69 18.77
CA LEU A 297 -2.01 17.82 18.07
C LEU A 297 -3.54 17.71 18.13
N SER A 298 -4.22 18.72 18.67
CA SER A 298 -5.68 18.86 18.68
C SER A 298 -6.08 20.24 18.18
N ASP A 299 -6.79 20.35 17.07
CA ASP A 299 -7.14 21.64 16.42
C ASP A 299 -5.96 22.51 15.93
N GLY A 300 -4.71 22.15 16.27
CA GLY A 300 -3.50 22.90 15.94
C GLY A 300 -2.92 22.59 14.55
N MET A 301 -2.17 23.54 14.00
CA MET A 301 -1.63 23.49 12.64
C MET A 301 -0.10 23.56 12.65
N VAL A 302 0.57 22.66 11.93
CA VAL A 302 2.03 22.70 11.72
C VAL A 302 2.31 22.82 10.23
N ILE A 303 2.96 23.89 9.77
CA ILE A 303 3.30 24.02 8.35
C ILE A 303 4.69 24.55 8.01
N GLY A 304 5.30 23.89 7.02
CA GLY A 304 6.52 24.34 6.37
C GLY A 304 6.24 24.87 4.97
N HIS A 305 6.52 26.14 4.72
CA HIS A 305 6.38 26.71 3.38
C HIS A 305 7.64 26.56 2.51
N GLY A 306 7.47 26.62 1.20
CA GLY A 306 8.53 26.38 0.23
C GLY A 306 9.22 25.03 0.47
N ASN A 307 10.55 25.03 0.62
CA ASN A 307 11.35 23.81 0.81
C ASN A 307 11.52 23.38 2.29
N ALA A 308 10.72 23.94 3.20
CA ALA A 308 10.78 23.59 4.61
C ALA A 308 10.26 22.16 4.84
N ASN A 309 11.08 21.30 5.45
CA ASN A 309 10.63 19.99 5.91
C ASN A 309 10.01 20.11 7.31
N VAL A 310 9.09 19.19 7.59
CA VAL A 310 8.49 19.00 8.90
C VAL A 310 8.80 17.59 9.36
N THR A 311 9.55 17.46 10.45
CA THR A 311 9.86 16.17 11.08
C THR A 311 9.23 16.11 12.47
N MET A 312 8.40 15.10 12.73
CA MET A 312 7.84 14.80 14.04
C MET A 312 8.25 13.41 14.48
N ILE A 313 8.89 13.32 15.65
CA ILE A 313 9.30 12.06 16.27
C ILE A 313 8.61 11.97 17.63
N GLY A 314 7.65 11.07 17.76
CA GLY A 314 6.85 10.90 18.96
C GLY A 314 7.06 9.52 19.58
N THR A 315 7.46 9.46 20.84
CA THR A 315 7.48 8.22 21.61
C THR A 315 6.46 8.30 22.75
N GLY A 316 5.48 7.40 22.75
CA GLY A 316 4.52 7.26 23.84
C GLY A 316 5.19 6.85 25.15
N GLY A 317 4.56 7.25 26.25
CA GLY A 317 5.06 7.00 27.60
C GLY A 317 4.68 5.62 28.17
N GLN A 318 4.74 5.49 29.48
CA GLN A 318 4.14 4.35 30.18
C GLN A 318 2.63 4.57 30.32
N GLY A 319 1.87 3.48 30.46
CA GLY A 319 0.43 3.59 30.71
C GLY A 319 -0.28 2.29 30.41
N TYR A 320 -1.62 2.36 30.42
CA TYR A 320 -2.50 1.26 30.07
C TYR A 320 -3.13 1.43 28.68
N THR A 321 -3.57 2.64 28.31
CA THR A 321 -4.16 2.99 26.99
C THR A 321 -3.79 4.40 26.53
N GLU A 322 -3.94 4.69 25.23
CA GLU A 322 -3.72 6.03 24.62
C GLU A 322 -2.30 6.57 24.87
N ILE A 323 -1.33 5.68 24.75
CA ILE A 323 0.11 5.95 24.90
C ILE A 323 0.76 6.03 23.52
N ASP A 324 0.14 6.82 22.65
CA ASP A 324 0.53 6.90 21.25
C ASP A 324 1.83 7.67 21.06
N GLY A 325 2.60 7.31 20.04
CA GLY A 325 3.79 8.08 19.65
C GLY A 325 3.40 9.48 19.21
N ILE A 326 2.57 9.55 18.16
CA ILE A 326 2.01 10.78 17.62
C ILE A 326 0.49 10.62 17.51
N GLN A 327 -0.25 11.60 18.01
CA GLN A 327 -1.70 11.69 17.80
C GLN A 327 -2.08 13.03 17.17
N ILE A 328 -2.92 12.97 16.14
CA ILE A 328 -3.49 14.11 15.43
C ILE A 328 -5.02 13.96 15.47
N ASP A 329 -5.73 14.95 16.02
CA ASP A 329 -7.19 14.92 16.12
C ASP A 329 -7.85 16.31 16.04
N ASN A 330 -9.19 16.32 16.05
CA ASN A 330 -10.02 17.52 16.15
C ASN A 330 -9.64 18.62 15.14
N GLY A 331 -9.46 18.26 13.87
CA GLY A 331 -9.12 19.21 12.80
C GLY A 331 -7.66 19.63 12.73
N ALA A 332 -6.78 19.11 13.59
CA ALA A 332 -5.35 19.37 13.51
C ALA A 332 -4.76 18.88 12.18
N SER A 333 -3.87 19.67 11.56
CA SER A 333 -3.24 19.33 10.27
C SER A 333 -1.73 19.52 10.28
N VAL A 334 -1.06 18.80 9.39
CA VAL A 334 0.39 18.91 9.15
C VAL A 334 0.62 19.05 7.65
N GLU A 335 1.20 20.16 7.25
CA GLU A 335 1.30 20.52 5.83
C GLU A 335 2.71 21.01 5.47
N VAL A 336 3.13 20.71 4.24
CA VAL A 336 4.32 21.29 3.63
C VAL A 336 4.00 21.74 2.20
N ASP A 337 4.78 22.66 1.63
CA ASP A 337 4.65 23.00 0.21
C ASP A 337 5.45 22.00 -0.66
N ASP A 338 6.74 22.29 -0.89
CA ASP A 338 7.69 21.46 -1.66
C ASP A 338 8.60 20.59 -0.76
N GLY A 339 8.61 20.85 0.55
CA GLY A 339 9.43 20.12 1.50
C GLY A 339 8.95 18.68 1.79
N ASN A 340 9.71 17.96 2.60
CA ASN A 340 9.36 16.62 3.04
C ASN A 340 8.61 16.65 4.37
N LEU A 341 7.61 15.78 4.51
CA LEU A 341 6.89 15.54 5.75
C LEU A 341 7.26 14.16 6.28
N GLU A 342 7.86 14.11 7.47
CA GLU A 342 8.33 12.89 8.11
C GLU A 342 7.69 12.76 9.50
N LEU A 343 6.86 11.71 9.67
CA LEU A 343 6.27 11.36 10.96
C LEU A 343 6.80 9.98 11.39
N ASP A 344 7.43 9.92 12.55
CA ASP A 344 7.90 8.67 13.17
C ASP A 344 7.29 8.55 14.57
N GLY A 345 6.36 7.63 14.72
CA GLY A 345 5.62 7.40 15.95
C GLY A 345 5.90 6.04 16.55
N LYS A 346 6.27 5.99 17.81
CA LYS A 346 6.44 4.76 18.59
C LYS A 346 5.51 4.76 19.79
N ALA A 347 4.68 3.73 19.90
CA ALA A 347 3.82 3.52 21.05
C ALA A 347 4.61 3.26 22.34
N GLY A 348 3.94 3.54 23.44
CA GLY A 348 4.37 3.23 24.80
C GLY A 348 4.30 1.75 25.19
N GLY A 349 4.35 1.47 26.49
CA GLY A 349 4.61 0.14 27.04
C GLY A 349 3.52 -0.96 26.92
N SER A 350 2.26 -0.67 26.60
CA SER A 350 1.15 -1.65 26.69
C SER A 350 0.16 -1.70 25.51
N LEU A 351 -0.63 -0.64 25.30
CA LEU A 351 -1.68 -0.54 24.28
C LEU A 351 -1.67 0.88 23.70
N GLY A 352 -0.93 1.06 22.62
CA GLY A 352 -0.79 2.34 21.94
C GLY A 352 -0.42 2.15 20.48
N MET A 353 -0.76 3.14 19.68
CA MET A 353 -0.41 3.20 18.27
C MET A 353 0.88 3.99 18.10
N GLY A 354 1.66 3.66 17.08
CA GLY A 354 2.79 4.51 16.71
C GLY A 354 2.28 5.89 16.31
N ILE A 355 1.37 5.90 15.33
CA ILE A 355 0.71 7.10 14.83
C ILE A 355 -0.82 6.86 14.78
N LEU A 356 -1.57 7.79 15.37
CA LEU A 356 -3.03 7.87 15.27
C LEU A 356 -3.45 9.20 14.66
N SER A 357 -4.14 9.18 13.52
CA SER A 357 -4.88 10.33 12.98
C SER A 357 -6.37 10.01 12.98
N ALA A 358 -7.14 10.63 13.88
CA ALA A 358 -8.52 10.24 14.19
C ALA A 358 -9.41 11.41 14.63
N ASN A 359 -10.67 11.14 14.98
CA ASN A 359 -11.59 12.12 15.57
C ASN A 359 -11.66 13.44 14.77
N ASN A 360 -11.95 13.33 13.47
CA ASN A 360 -11.98 14.46 12.54
C ASN A 360 -10.63 15.19 12.39
N ALA A 361 -9.49 14.50 12.50
CA ALA A 361 -8.17 15.07 12.18
C ALA A 361 -8.18 15.76 10.80
N GLY A 362 -7.42 16.84 10.66
CA GLY A 362 -7.20 17.49 9.37
C GLY A 362 -6.22 16.71 8.48
N ASP A 363 -5.76 17.38 7.43
CA ASP A 363 -4.93 16.76 6.42
C ASP A 363 -3.48 16.53 6.88
N ILE A 364 -2.84 15.51 6.29
CA ILE A 364 -1.40 15.28 6.34
C ILE A 364 -0.91 15.32 4.90
N ARG A 365 -0.44 16.49 4.44
CA ARG A 365 -0.36 16.76 3.00
C ARG A 365 0.86 17.56 2.56
N THR A 366 1.16 17.44 1.27
CA THR A 366 2.04 18.38 0.55
C THR A 366 1.19 19.22 -0.42
N ASN A 367 1.45 20.52 -0.53
CA ASN A 367 0.79 21.37 -1.52
C ASN A 367 1.39 21.18 -2.92
N ASP A 368 2.69 20.87 -3.00
CA ASP A 368 3.45 20.76 -4.23
C ASP A 368 4.23 19.43 -4.24
N ALA A 369 5.44 19.40 -4.83
CA ALA A 369 6.17 18.19 -5.20
C ALA A 369 6.86 17.45 -4.03
N GLY A 370 6.59 17.85 -2.79
CA GLY A 370 7.13 17.25 -1.58
C GLY A 370 6.82 15.76 -1.43
N THR A 371 7.49 15.12 -0.47
CA THR A 371 7.28 13.69 -0.16
C THR A 371 6.76 13.50 1.26
N ILE A 372 6.02 12.42 1.47
CA ILE A 372 5.48 12.04 2.78
C ILE A 372 6.03 10.68 3.20
N PHE A 373 6.63 10.63 4.38
CA PHE A 373 7.09 9.41 5.03
C PHE A 373 6.44 9.29 6.41
N ILE A 374 5.58 8.29 6.59
CA ILE A 374 4.91 7.99 7.85
C ILE A 374 5.37 6.61 8.31
N THR A 375 5.97 6.54 9.49
CA THR A 375 6.44 5.29 10.11
C THR A 375 5.86 5.15 11.50
N GLY A 376 5.34 3.97 11.83
CA GLY A 376 4.68 3.73 13.10
C GLY A 376 5.02 2.39 13.72
N SER A 377 5.25 2.36 15.03
CA SER A 377 5.43 1.12 15.81
C SER A 377 4.40 1.05 16.91
N GLY A 378 3.48 0.10 16.83
CA GLY A 378 2.41 -0.10 17.82
C GLY A 378 2.81 -1.10 18.90
N VAL A 379 2.01 -1.18 19.97
CA VAL A 379 2.07 -2.29 20.93
C VAL A 379 0.64 -2.76 21.18
N ASN A 380 0.33 -4.00 20.79
CA ASN A 380 -1.03 -4.58 20.83
C ASN A 380 -2.11 -3.74 20.11
N ALA A 381 -1.70 -2.87 19.18
CA ALA A 381 -2.54 -1.97 18.41
C ALA A 381 -1.83 -1.68 17.07
N PRO A 382 -2.50 -1.07 16.07
CA PRO A 382 -1.86 -0.71 14.80
C PRO A 382 -0.60 0.14 15.00
N GLY A 383 0.42 -0.07 14.16
CA GLY A 383 1.57 0.84 14.16
C GLY A 383 1.19 2.20 13.58
N VAL A 384 0.37 2.20 12.53
CA VAL A 384 -0.22 3.41 11.96
C VAL A 384 -1.72 3.20 11.74
N ALA A 385 -2.53 4.14 12.22
CA ALA A 385 -3.96 4.20 11.95
C ALA A 385 -4.37 5.62 11.53
N LEU A 386 -4.75 5.78 10.26
CA LEU A 386 -5.25 7.03 9.67
C LEU A 386 -6.75 6.88 9.42
N THR A 387 -7.56 7.15 10.43
CA THR A 387 -8.97 6.73 10.52
C THR A 387 -9.98 7.85 10.21
N ASN A 388 -9.53 9.03 9.80
CA ASN A 388 -10.47 10.05 9.31
C ASN A 388 -10.62 9.95 7.78
N SER A 389 -11.74 9.40 7.31
CA SER A 389 -12.03 9.28 5.88
C SER A 389 -12.29 10.59 5.15
N SER A 390 -12.46 11.69 5.88
CA SER A 390 -12.57 13.03 5.28
C SER A 390 -11.23 13.76 5.15
N ALA A 391 -10.17 13.27 5.79
CA ALA A 391 -8.83 13.84 5.71
C ALA A 391 -8.09 13.34 4.47
N ALA A 392 -7.32 14.24 3.85
CA ALA A 392 -6.38 13.91 2.80
C ALA A 392 -5.02 13.48 3.39
N LEU A 393 -4.49 12.39 2.85
CA LEU A 393 -3.09 12.02 2.93
C LEU A 393 -2.44 12.26 1.56
N GLY A 394 -1.33 13.00 1.52
CA GLY A 394 -0.61 13.28 0.28
C GLY A 394 -1.06 14.56 -0.40
N GLY A 395 -1.41 14.51 -1.68
CA GLY A 395 -1.83 15.69 -2.44
C GLY A 395 -1.72 15.45 -3.94
N LEU A 396 -2.39 16.30 -4.73
CA LEU A 396 -2.40 16.19 -6.19
C LEU A 396 -0.99 16.15 -6.79
N TYR A 397 -0.03 16.85 -6.17
CA TYR A 397 1.33 16.98 -6.66
C TYR A 397 2.36 16.22 -5.81
N ALA A 398 1.94 15.49 -4.77
CA ALA A 398 2.87 14.80 -3.87
C ALA A 398 3.73 13.82 -4.67
N GLY A 399 5.06 13.95 -4.57
CA GLY A 399 6.00 13.17 -5.36
C GLY A 399 6.15 11.72 -4.89
N LEU A 400 5.81 11.44 -3.64
CA LEU A 400 5.81 10.11 -3.03
C LEU A 400 5.02 10.14 -1.73
N VAL A 401 4.19 9.12 -1.50
CA VAL A 401 3.56 8.86 -0.19
C VAL A 401 3.95 7.46 0.27
N THR A 402 4.64 7.37 1.39
CA THR A 402 4.97 6.10 2.06
C THR A 402 4.36 6.06 3.44
N VAL A 403 3.60 5.00 3.73
CA VAL A 403 3.10 4.68 5.06
C VAL A 403 3.53 3.28 5.44
N GLN A 404 4.29 3.18 6.52
CA GLN A 404 4.86 1.93 6.99
C GLN A 404 4.56 1.69 8.45
N SER A 405 3.97 0.53 8.74
CA SER A 405 3.83 0.01 10.08
C SER A 405 4.95 -0.98 10.40
N SER A 406 5.47 -0.97 11.63
CA SER A 406 6.53 -1.87 12.10
C SER A 406 6.00 -2.84 13.16
N GLY A 407 6.12 -4.14 12.89
CA GLY A 407 5.71 -5.23 13.77
C GLY A 407 4.21 -5.36 14.05
N ASN A 408 3.36 -4.46 13.53
CA ASN A 408 1.92 -4.40 13.80
C ASN A 408 1.13 -3.93 12.57
N HIS A 409 -0.18 -3.82 12.70
CA HIS A 409 -1.10 -3.60 11.57
C HIS A 409 -1.00 -2.16 11.02
N LEU A 410 -1.43 -1.97 9.77
CA LEU A 410 -1.62 -0.69 9.11
C LEU A 410 -3.10 -0.49 8.79
N VAL A 411 -3.68 0.66 9.13
CA VAL A 411 -5.07 1.02 8.79
C VAL A 411 -5.11 2.37 8.08
N ILE A 412 -5.66 2.40 6.86
CA ILE A 412 -5.82 3.59 6.01
C ILE A 412 -7.30 3.76 5.65
N GLN A 413 -7.99 4.66 6.35
CA GLN A 413 -9.35 5.11 6.00
C GLN A 413 -9.33 6.48 5.30
N SER A 414 -8.25 7.26 5.45
CA SER A 414 -8.05 8.55 4.80
C SER A 414 -7.98 8.44 3.27
N VAL A 415 -8.37 9.51 2.58
CA VAL A 415 -8.21 9.62 1.13
C VAL A 415 -6.73 9.83 0.82
N THR A 416 -6.10 8.90 0.12
CA THR A 416 -4.65 8.93 -0.16
C THR A 416 -4.40 9.27 -1.62
N THR A 417 -3.66 10.34 -1.89
CA THR A 417 -3.38 10.79 -3.25
C THR A 417 -1.91 11.18 -3.45
N ALA A 418 -1.36 10.92 -4.64
CA ALA A 418 -0.02 11.36 -5.02
C ALA A 418 0.09 11.52 -6.54
N GLU A 419 0.93 12.44 -7.01
CA GLU A 419 1.38 12.42 -8.41
C GLU A 419 2.35 11.27 -8.64
N GLY A 420 3.25 11.01 -7.69
CA GLY A 420 4.18 9.87 -7.76
C GLY A 420 3.65 8.62 -7.07
N ASN A 421 4.59 7.79 -6.60
CA ASN A 421 4.25 6.47 -6.07
C ASN A 421 3.53 6.54 -4.72
N ILE A 422 2.71 5.53 -4.45
CA ILE A 422 2.10 5.31 -3.13
C ILE A 422 2.51 3.94 -2.62
N LEU A 423 3.11 3.88 -1.43
CA LEU A 423 3.54 2.66 -0.77
C LEU A 423 2.88 2.52 0.60
N LEU A 424 2.06 1.49 0.79
CA LEU A 424 1.32 1.20 2.02
C LEU A 424 1.70 -0.19 2.52
N VAL A 425 2.53 -0.28 3.57
CA VAL A 425 3.10 -1.58 3.97
C VAL A 425 3.08 -1.83 5.47
N SER A 426 2.82 -3.08 5.84
CA SER A 426 2.98 -3.64 7.17
C SER A 426 3.59 -5.05 7.08
N PRO A 427 4.37 -5.50 8.07
CA PRO A 427 4.73 -6.92 8.20
C PRO A 427 3.61 -7.79 8.80
N ALA A 428 2.47 -7.20 9.16
CA ALA A 428 1.29 -7.86 9.70
C ALA A 428 0.10 -7.57 8.77
N GLU A 429 -1.06 -7.20 9.30
CA GLU A 429 -2.23 -6.87 8.47
C GLU A 429 -2.16 -5.45 7.90
N THR A 430 -2.61 -5.28 6.66
CA THR A 430 -2.81 -3.97 6.02
C THR A 430 -4.27 -3.83 5.59
N HIS A 431 -4.96 -2.84 6.17
CA HIS A 431 -6.35 -2.50 5.88
C HIS A 431 -6.41 -1.19 5.11
N VAL A 432 -6.81 -1.24 3.84
CA VAL A 432 -7.04 -0.07 2.98
C VAL A 432 -8.54 0.08 2.75
N GLU A 433 -9.16 0.94 3.55
CA GLU A 433 -10.60 1.22 3.55
C GLU A 433 -10.92 2.53 2.80
N GLY A 434 -9.98 3.49 2.81
CA GLY A 434 -10.08 4.75 2.08
C GLY A 434 -9.70 4.60 0.61
N SER A 435 -10.10 5.58 -0.22
CA SER A 435 -9.70 5.59 -1.63
C SER A 435 -8.22 5.95 -1.77
N VAL A 436 -7.50 5.23 -2.63
CA VAL A 436 -6.10 5.46 -2.97
C VAL A 436 -5.98 5.78 -4.45
N THR A 437 -5.35 6.90 -4.80
CA THR A 437 -5.16 7.31 -6.20
C THR A 437 -3.78 7.85 -6.45
N SER A 438 -3.00 7.14 -7.26
CA SER A 438 -1.78 7.67 -7.86
C SER A 438 -2.09 8.23 -9.25
N TYR A 439 -1.74 9.50 -9.50
CA TYR A 439 -1.97 10.17 -10.78
C TYR A 439 -0.89 9.86 -11.82
N GLY A 440 0.34 9.60 -11.40
CA GLY A 440 1.50 9.42 -12.29
C GLY A 440 2.44 8.27 -11.95
N GLY A 441 2.31 7.63 -10.78
CA GLY A 441 3.17 6.54 -10.34
C GLY A 441 2.45 5.23 -9.99
N ASP A 442 3.17 4.31 -9.39
CA ASP A 442 2.65 3.00 -8.98
C ASP A 442 1.96 3.05 -7.62
N VAL A 443 1.06 2.09 -7.37
CA VAL A 443 0.53 1.85 -6.01
C VAL A 443 0.99 0.48 -5.56
N THR A 444 1.69 0.42 -4.41
CA THR A 444 2.09 -0.82 -3.77
C THR A 444 1.42 -0.95 -2.41
N VAL A 445 0.73 -2.07 -2.19
CA VAL A 445 0.14 -2.44 -0.89
C VAL A 445 0.75 -3.74 -0.41
N GLY A 446 1.24 -3.80 0.83
CA GLY A 446 1.88 -5.00 1.37
C GLY A 446 1.49 -5.34 2.79
N GLY A 447 1.35 -6.63 3.08
CA GLY A 447 0.94 -7.18 4.38
C GLY A 447 0.95 -8.70 4.36
N ASN A 448 1.02 -9.37 5.51
CA ASN A 448 0.75 -10.81 5.59
C ASN A 448 -0.73 -11.11 5.32
N HIS A 449 -1.61 -10.17 5.65
CA HIS A 449 -3.01 -10.16 5.23
C HIS A 449 -3.34 -8.76 4.74
N VAL A 450 -3.81 -8.65 3.50
CA VAL A 450 -4.16 -7.38 2.88
C VAL A 450 -5.66 -7.33 2.64
N PHE A 451 -6.33 -6.30 3.16
CA PHE A 451 -7.75 -6.00 2.94
C PHE A 451 -7.88 -4.74 2.08
N LEU A 452 -8.47 -4.86 0.90
CA LEU A 452 -8.67 -3.76 -0.05
C LEU A 452 -10.16 -3.47 -0.18
N ASP A 453 -10.69 -2.70 0.76
CA ASP A 453 -12.09 -2.27 0.85
C ASP A 453 -12.34 -0.92 0.16
N GLY A 454 -11.31 -0.08 0.05
CA GLY A 454 -11.32 1.18 -0.68
C GLY A 454 -11.02 1.00 -2.18
N GLN A 455 -11.46 1.94 -3.01
CA GLN A 455 -11.06 1.96 -4.42
C GLN A 455 -9.57 2.30 -4.54
N ILE A 456 -8.84 1.54 -5.37
CA ILE A 456 -7.41 1.78 -5.61
C ILE A 456 -7.18 1.99 -7.10
N GLN A 457 -6.53 3.10 -7.42
CA GLN A 457 -6.30 3.52 -8.79
C GLN A 457 -4.85 3.98 -9.02
N SER A 458 -4.21 3.45 -10.06
CA SER A 458 -3.03 4.05 -10.68
C SER A 458 -3.37 4.48 -12.11
N ASN A 459 -3.32 5.79 -12.37
CA ASN A 459 -3.71 6.35 -13.67
C ASN A 459 -2.70 6.08 -14.77
N LEU A 460 -1.41 5.98 -14.43
CA LEU A 460 -0.32 5.84 -15.38
C LEU A 460 0.59 4.64 -15.12
N GLY A 461 0.56 4.03 -13.93
CA GLY A 461 1.43 2.92 -13.55
C GLY A 461 0.68 1.63 -13.25
N GLU A 462 1.32 0.76 -12.48
CA GLU A 462 0.80 -0.53 -12.02
C GLU A 462 0.23 -0.48 -10.59
N ILE A 463 -0.56 -1.49 -10.24
CA ILE A 463 -0.90 -1.78 -8.84
C ILE A 463 -0.26 -3.11 -8.46
N THR A 464 0.63 -3.07 -7.48
CA THR A 464 1.26 -4.25 -6.89
C THR A 464 0.69 -4.53 -5.51
N VAL A 465 0.21 -5.75 -5.28
CA VAL A 465 -0.22 -6.21 -3.96
C VAL A 465 0.62 -7.41 -3.55
N GLN A 466 1.36 -7.27 -2.46
CA GLN A 466 2.36 -8.26 -2.07
C GLN A 466 2.13 -8.80 -0.65
N ILE A 467 2.21 -10.12 -0.50
CA ILE A 467 2.35 -10.76 0.80
C ILE A 467 3.76 -10.49 1.30
N ALA A 468 3.85 -9.77 2.42
CA ALA A 468 5.11 -9.23 2.89
C ALA A 468 5.80 -10.16 3.90
N ASP A 469 6.44 -11.23 3.40
CA ASP A 469 7.16 -12.26 4.19
C ASP A 469 8.49 -11.76 4.80
N PHE A 470 8.45 -10.71 5.64
CA PHE A 470 9.66 -10.06 6.16
C PHE A 470 10.61 -10.98 6.96
N GLU A 471 10.09 -12.03 7.62
CA GLU A 471 10.87 -12.86 8.57
C GLU A 471 10.67 -14.38 8.40
N SER A 472 9.60 -14.84 7.73
CA SER A 472 9.32 -16.27 7.52
C SER A 472 8.35 -16.49 6.35
N ALA A 473 8.39 -17.68 5.74
CA ALA A 473 7.37 -18.11 4.77
C ALA A 473 6.00 -18.22 5.47
N THR A 474 5.19 -17.17 5.36
CA THR A 474 3.82 -17.13 5.87
C THR A 474 2.85 -17.33 4.71
N ASN A 475 1.78 -18.09 4.93
CA ASN A 475 0.69 -18.11 3.95
C ASN A 475 -0.14 -16.85 4.18
N GLY A 476 -0.21 -15.99 3.17
CA GLY A 476 -0.94 -14.74 3.20
C GLY A 476 -2.27 -14.79 2.45
N ILE A 477 -3.09 -13.78 2.72
CA ILE A 477 -4.38 -13.59 2.07
C ILE A 477 -4.46 -12.15 1.57
N ILE A 478 -4.84 -11.99 0.31
CA ILE A 478 -5.20 -10.73 -0.32
C ILE A 478 -6.71 -10.76 -0.58
N GLU A 479 -7.45 -9.98 0.19
CA GLU A 479 -8.90 -9.80 0.06
C GLU A 479 -9.18 -8.52 -0.74
N VAL A 480 -9.71 -8.69 -1.95
CA VAL A 480 -10.09 -7.59 -2.82
C VAL A 480 -11.61 -7.44 -2.80
N ASN A 481 -12.09 -6.42 -2.09
CA ASN A 481 -13.52 -6.17 -1.90
C ASN A 481 -14.02 -4.98 -2.74
N ASN A 482 -13.09 -4.24 -3.35
CA ASN A 482 -13.40 -3.09 -4.21
C ASN A 482 -12.56 -3.07 -5.49
N LEU A 483 -12.86 -2.13 -6.37
CA LEU A 483 -12.29 -2.06 -7.71
C LEU A 483 -10.83 -1.61 -7.67
N LEU A 484 -9.96 -2.39 -8.33
CA LEU A 484 -8.58 -2.04 -8.64
C LEU A 484 -8.50 -1.57 -10.10
N GLN A 485 -7.92 -0.41 -10.34
CA GLN A 485 -7.73 0.14 -11.69
C GLN A 485 -6.29 0.55 -11.91
N ALA A 486 -5.60 -0.15 -12.81
CA ALA A 486 -4.25 0.19 -13.20
C ALA A 486 -4.15 0.30 -14.72
N LYS A 487 -3.31 1.22 -15.21
CA LYS A 487 -3.07 1.35 -16.65
C LYS A 487 -2.05 0.32 -17.14
N GLU A 488 -1.00 0.06 -16.37
CA GLU A 488 0.09 -0.83 -16.78
C GLU A 488 -0.12 -2.29 -16.33
N GLY A 489 -1.00 -2.55 -15.36
CA GLY A 489 -1.38 -3.91 -14.96
C GLY A 489 -1.63 -4.05 -13.46
N LEU A 490 -2.15 -5.21 -13.07
CA LEU A 490 -2.24 -5.65 -11.67
C LEU A 490 -1.18 -6.72 -11.44
N ASN A 491 -0.51 -6.69 -10.29
CA ASN A 491 0.48 -7.69 -9.94
C ASN A 491 0.25 -8.17 -8.50
N PHE A 492 0.05 -9.46 -8.32
CA PHE A 492 -0.14 -10.11 -7.03
C PHE A 492 1.05 -11.03 -6.75
N ASN A 493 1.69 -10.83 -5.60
CA ASN A 493 2.84 -11.62 -5.18
C ASN A 493 2.58 -12.30 -3.83
N GLY A 494 2.58 -13.63 -3.80
CA GLY A 494 2.37 -14.40 -2.58
C GLY A 494 3.63 -14.59 -1.72
N GLY A 495 4.79 -14.11 -2.17
CA GLY A 495 6.03 -14.26 -1.42
C GLY A 495 6.57 -15.70 -1.45
N ALA A 496 7.02 -16.19 -0.30
CA ALA A 496 7.63 -17.50 -0.09
C ALA A 496 6.69 -18.52 0.59
N GLY A 497 5.46 -18.11 0.92
CA GLY A 497 4.38 -19.01 1.35
C GLY A 497 4.07 -20.11 0.33
N MET A 498 3.25 -21.08 0.72
CA MET A 498 2.85 -22.21 -0.13
C MET A 498 1.33 -22.35 -0.28
N ASN A 499 0.55 -21.42 0.26
CA ASN A 499 -0.90 -21.43 0.17
C ASN A 499 -1.45 -20.01 0.13
N ASP A 500 -0.80 -19.15 -0.64
CA ASP A 500 -1.16 -17.75 -0.76
C ASP A 500 -2.44 -17.61 -1.59
N ILE A 501 -3.32 -16.72 -1.14
CA ILE A 501 -4.67 -16.58 -1.67
C ILE A 501 -4.90 -15.16 -2.14
N VAL A 502 -5.33 -15.01 -3.39
CA VAL A 502 -6.04 -13.82 -3.87
C VAL A 502 -7.52 -14.16 -3.92
N THR A 503 -8.36 -13.39 -3.22
CA THR A 503 -9.80 -13.61 -3.19
C THR A 503 -10.59 -12.34 -3.47
N TYR A 504 -11.51 -12.45 -4.42
CA TYR A 504 -12.53 -11.45 -4.76
C TYR A 504 -13.91 -11.85 -4.21
N ALA A 505 -13.97 -12.76 -3.23
CA ALA A 505 -15.25 -13.29 -2.74
C ALA A 505 -16.17 -12.21 -2.13
N GLY A 506 -15.60 -11.13 -1.58
CA GLY A 506 -16.34 -9.97 -1.08
C GLY A 506 -16.59 -8.86 -2.11
N TYR A 507 -16.04 -8.98 -3.32
CA TYR A 507 -16.25 -8.02 -4.40
C TYR A 507 -17.65 -8.14 -5.01
N ASN A 508 -18.37 -7.02 -5.10
CA ASN A 508 -19.74 -6.94 -5.60
C ASN A 508 -19.91 -6.06 -6.86
N GLY A 509 -18.80 -5.77 -7.57
CA GLY A 509 -18.81 -4.94 -8.78
C GLY A 509 -19.06 -5.70 -10.08
N PRO A 510 -18.79 -5.09 -11.25
CA PRO A 510 -18.87 -5.74 -12.56
C PRO A 510 -17.91 -6.94 -12.70
N PRO A 511 -18.13 -7.86 -13.66
CA PRO A 511 -17.25 -9.01 -13.84
C PRO A 511 -15.78 -8.63 -13.99
N VAL A 512 -14.91 -9.43 -13.39
CA VAL A 512 -13.46 -9.24 -13.41
C VAL A 512 -12.82 -10.07 -14.53
N THR A 513 -11.76 -9.52 -15.11
CA THR A 513 -10.85 -10.27 -15.97
C THR A 513 -9.52 -10.39 -15.25
N PHE A 514 -9.00 -11.61 -15.16
CA PHE A 514 -7.76 -11.91 -14.47
C PHE A 514 -6.77 -12.60 -15.41
N PHE A 515 -5.53 -12.13 -15.49
CA PHE A 515 -4.48 -12.76 -16.28
C PHE A 515 -3.60 -13.62 -15.37
N HIS A 516 -3.28 -14.84 -15.79
CA HIS A 516 -2.38 -15.72 -15.05
C HIS A 516 -1.02 -15.06 -14.76
N ASP A 517 -0.52 -14.25 -15.68
CA ASP A 517 0.79 -13.59 -15.57
C ASP A 517 0.81 -12.50 -14.47
N ASP A 518 -0.36 -12.07 -13.99
CA ASP A 518 -0.51 -11.17 -12.84
C ASP A 518 -0.29 -11.90 -11.50
N LEU A 519 -0.17 -13.25 -11.51
CA LEU A 519 0.03 -14.08 -10.32
C LEU A 519 1.48 -14.56 -10.23
N SER A 520 2.19 -14.08 -9.21
CA SER A 520 3.50 -14.59 -8.82
C SER A 520 3.43 -15.26 -7.46
N ASN A 521 3.83 -16.53 -7.37
CA ASN A 521 3.78 -17.33 -6.13
C ASN A 521 2.42 -17.32 -5.43
N ILE A 522 1.31 -17.31 -6.19
CA ILE A 522 -0.05 -17.42 -5.66
C ILE A 522 -0.57 -18.82 -5.97
N GLU A 523 -0.96 -19.59 -4.95
CA GLU A 523 -1.49 -20.94 -5.16
C GLU A 523 -3.00 -20.96 -5.36
N ARG A 524 -3.72 -19.91 -4.95
CA ARG A 524 -5.19 -19.90 -4.99
C ARG A 524 -5.74 -18.56 -5.45
N LEU A 525 -6.60 -18.60 -6.47
CA LEU A 525 -7.38 -17.48 -6.94
C LEU A 525 -8.87 -17.81 -6.78
N VAL A 526 -9.61 -16.92 -6.11
CA VAL A 526 -11.06 -17.03 -5.93
C VAL A 526 -11.73 -15.81 -6.56
N GLY A 527 -12.54 -16.04 -7.60
CA GLY A 527 -13.31 -14.99 -8.26
C GLY A 527 -14.51 -14.49 -7.44
N PRO A 528 -15.16 -13.40 -7.90
CA PRO A 528 -16.42 -12.92 -7.38
C PRO A 528 -17.53 -13.98 -7.31
N SER A 529 -18.59 -13.67 -6.57
CA SER A 529 -19.81 -14.52 -6.56
C SER A 529 -20.79 -14.19 -7.69
N ALA A 530 -20.63 -13.02 -8.31
CA ALA A 530 -21.43 -12.61 -9.45
C ALA A 530 -20.89 -13.27 -10.72
N PRO A 531 -21.73 -13.81 -11.61
CA PRO A 531 -21.27 -14.54 -12.77
C PRO A 531 -20.72 -13.62 -13.86
N GLY A 532 -19.88 -14.19 -14.72
CA GLY A 532 -19.38 -13.56 -15.94
C GLY A 532 -17.89 -13.28 -15.92
N ASP A 533 -17.18 -13.75 -14.91
CA ASP A 533 -15.75 -13.50 -14.74
C ASP A 533 -14.94 -14.27 -15.79
N LEU A 534 -13.80 -13.70 -16.19
CA LEU A 534 -12.91 -14.25 -17.21
C LEU A 534 -11.52 -14.49 -16.64
N PHE A 535 -11.08 -15.74 -16.70
CA PHE A 535 -9.68 -16.10 -16.48
C PHE A 535 -8.94 -16.20 -17.82
N VAL A 536 -7.82 -15.52 -17.95
CA VAL A 536 -6.94 -15.58 -19.12
C VAL A 536 -5.66 -16.32 -18.76
N GLY A 537 -5.37 -17.36 -19.53
CA GLY A 537 -4.26 -18.28 -19.33
C GLY A 537 -2.88 -17.73 -19.60
N PRO A 538 -1.84 -18.54 -19.31
CA PRO A 538 -0.46 -18.20 -19.63
C PRO A 538 -0.23 -18.03 -21.14
N GLN A 539 0.81 -17.29 -21.52
CA GLN A 539 1.22 -17.16 -22.93
C GLN A 539 1.83 -18.44 -23.53
N SER A 540 2.17 -19.43 -22.68
CA SER A 540 2.75 -20.71 -23.08
C SER A 540 1.76 -21.84 -22.89
N ALA A 541 1.94 -22.94 -23.63
CA ALA A 541 1.17 -24.16 -23.49
C ALA A 541 1.01 -24.59 -22.02
N ALA A 542 -0.23 -24.81 -21.60
CA ALA A 542 -0.63 -25.09 -20.23
C ALA A 542 -1.65 -26.24 -20.14
N ASN A 543 -1.70 -26.84 -18.95
CA ASN A 543 -2.67 -27.88 -18.64
C ASN A 543 -3.73 -27.30 -17.70
N TYR A 544 -4.99 -27.43 -18.09
CA TYR A 544 -6.16 -27.04 -17.30
C TYR A 544 -6.82 -28.29 -16.74
N ALA A 545 -6.82 -28.45 -15.42
CA ALA A 545 -7.45 -29.59 -14.76
C ALA A 545 -8.77 -29.18 -14.08
N PHE A 546 -9.91 -29.39 -14.74
CA PHE A 546 -11.23 -29.11 -14.19
C PHE A 546 -11.65 -30.19 -13.20
N SER A 547 -11.90 -29.78 -11.95
CA SER A 547 -12.15 -30.69 -10.81
C SER A 547 -13.51 -30.48 -10.12
N GLY A 548 -14.19 -29.39 -10.42
CA GLY A 548 -15.52 -29.06 -9.94
C GLY A 548 -16.19 -28.01 -10.84
N PRO A 549 -17.41 -27.56 -10.49
CA PRO A 549 -18.04 -26.42 -11.14
C PRO A 549 -17.17 -25.16 -11.00
N ASP A 550 -16.88 -24.53 -12.14
CA ASP A 550 -16.10 -23.28 -12.25
C ASP A 550 -14.80 -23.34 -11.44
N THR A 551 -14.20 -24.55 -11.37
CA THR A 551 -13.03 -24.86 -10.55
C THR A 551 -12.02 -25.66 -11.35
N PHE A 552 -10.83 -25.10 -11.51
CA PHE A 552 -9.74 -25.72 -12.25
C PHE A 552 -8.36 -25.39 -11.66
N THR A 553 -7.33 -26.07 -12.14
CA THR A 553 -5.93 -25.77 -11.81
C THR A 553 -5.14 -25.59 -13.08
N VAL A 554 -4.32 -24.53 -13.13
CA VAL A 554 -3.44 -24.18 -14.26
C VAL A 554 -2.18 -23.50 -13.71
N GLY A 555 -1.01 -23.82 -14.24
CA GLY A 555 0.25 -23.17 -13.84
C GLY A 555 0.63 -23.32 -12.35
N GLY A 556 0.01 -24.25 -11.62
CA GLY A 556 0.17 -24.39 -10.16
C GLY A 556 -0.88 -23.62 -9.34
N VAL A 557 -1.67 -22.76 -9.98
CA VAL A 557 -2.74 -21.98 -9.35
C VAL A 557 -4.06 -22.74 -9.39
N LYS A 558 -4.72 -22.89 -8.24
CA LYS A 558 -6.11 -23.33 -8.16
C LYS A 558 -7.06 -22.14 -8.29
N VAL A 559 -7.88 -22.16 -9.34
CA VAL A 559 -8.85 -21.11 -9.67
C VAL A 559 -10.27 -21.61 -9.36
N THR A 560 -11.09 -20.77 -8.73
CA THR A 560 -12.51 -21.04 -8.44
C THR A 560 -13.38 -19.82 -8.72
N ASN A 561 -14.64 -20.03 -9.10
CA ASN A 561 -15.63 -18.98 -9.41
C ASN A 561 -15.19 -18.10 -10.59
N PHE A 562 -14.75 -18.73 -11.67
CA PHE A 562 -14.58 -18.08 -12.96
C PHE A 562 -15.40 -18.84 -13.98
N GLU A 563 -16.43 -18.19 -14.54
CA GLU A 563 -17.36 -18.86 -15.45
C GLU A 563 -16.83 -18.92 -16.88
N ASN A 564 -15.84 -18.10 -17.24
CA ASN A 564 -15.23 -18.10 -18.56
C ASN A 564 -13.71 -18.27 -18.47
N VAL A 565 -13.15 -19.00 -19.43
CA VAL A 565 -11.71 -19.24 -19.55
C VAL A 565 -11.29 -18.95 -20.98
N ASN A 566 -10.25 -18.15 -21.15
CA ASN A 566 -9.41 -18.14 -22.34
C ASN A 566 -8.08 -18.83 -21.99
N ALA A 567 -7.72 -19.92 -22.67
CA ALA A 567 -6.55 -20.74 -22.30
C ALA A 567 -5.20 -20.09 -22.70
N GLY A 568 -5.23 -19.12 -23.61
CA GLY A 568 -4.05 -18.42 -24.12
C GLY A 568 -3.70 -18.83 -25.56
N PRO A 569 -2.51 -18.43 -26.05
CA PRO A 569 -2.02 -18.76 -27.39
C PRO A 569 -1.15 -20.03 -27.44
N GLY A 570 -1.10 -20.81 -26.35
CA GLY A 570 -0.35 -22.05 -26.26
C GLY A 570 -1.10 -23.24 -26.86
N SER A 571 -0.44 -24.38 -27.07
CA SER A 571 -1.16 -25.63 -27.35
C SER A 571 -1.57 -26.26 -26.03
N ASP A 572 -2.80 -25.98 -25.63
CA ASP A 572 -3.31 -26.22 -24.29
C ASP A 572 -4.04 -27.57 -24.19
N ILE A 573 -3.98 -28.17 -23.00
CA ILE A 573 -4.68 -29.42 -22.70
C ILE A 573 -5.69 -29.16 -21.59
N VAL A 574 -6.96 -29.29 -21.93
CA VAL A 574 -8.07 -29.20 -20.99
C VAL A 574 -8.51 -30.60 -20.58
N VAL A 575 -8.30 -30.95 -19.32
CA VAL A 575 -8.66 -32.24 -18.73
C VAL A 575 -9.88 -32.07 -17.83
N THR A 576 -10.94 -32.84 -18.10
CA THR A 576 -12.21 -32.73 -17.36
C THR A 576 -12.50 -33.99 -16.55
N ALA A 577 -12.46 -33.88 -15.21
CA ALA A 577 -12.85 -34.95 -14.31
C ALA A 577 -14.38 -35.08 -14.18
N ALA A 578 -14.89 -36.11 -13.50
CA ALA A 578 -16.32 -36.44 -13.41
C ALA A 578 -17.26 -35.29 -12.97
N ASN A 579 -16.76 -34.33 -12.18
CA ASN A 579 -17.52 -33.15 -11.74
C ASN A 579 -16.95 -31.83 -12.30
N GLY A 580 -15.96 -31.90 -13.18
CA GLY A 580 -15.37 -30.73 -13.82
C GLY A 580 -16.39 -30.12 -14.78
N SER A 581 -16.68 -28.84 -14.59
CA SER A 581 -17.52 -28.10 -15.51
C SER A 581 -17.19 -26.62 -15.50
N LEU A 582 -17.49 -25.93 -16.58
CA LEU A 582 -17.44 -24.49 -16.71
C LEU A 582 -18.82 -24.02 -17.19
N THR A 583 -19.46 -23.17 -16.40
CA THR A 583 -20.84 -22.74 -16.68
C THR A 583 -20.92 -21.80 -17.89
N GLY A 584 -19.86 -21.04 -18.18
CA GLY A 584 -19.71 -20.19 -19.36
C GLY A 584 -18.85 -20.80 -20.47
N GLN A 585 -18.06 -19.96 -21.14
CA GLN A 585 -17.29 -20.33 -22.33
C GLN A 585 -15.88 -20.80 -21.98
N LEU A 586 -15.47 -21.93 -22.56
CA LEU A 586 -14.06 -22.30 -22.70
C LEU A 586 -13.57 -21.91 -24.11
N ASP A 587 -12.73 -20.91 -24.18
CA ASP A 587 -11.97 -20.56 -25.38
C ASP A 587 -10.54 -21.10 -25.21
N ALA A 588 -10.14 -22.09 -25.99
CA ALA A 588 -8.78 -22.60 -25.96
C ALA A 588 -7.77 -21.64 -26.63
N GLY A 589 -8.26 -20.56 -27.27
CA GLY A 589 -7.42 -19.53 -27.84
C GLY A 589 -6.76 -19.99 -29.14
N GLY A 590 -5.43 -19.83 -29.23
CA GLY A 590 -4.68 -20.21 -30.43
C GLY A 590 -3.70 -21.30 -30.09
N GLY A 591 -3.44 -22.23 -31.00
CA GLY A 591 -2.62 -23.39 -30.66
C GLY A 591 -3.11 -24.61 -31.43
N PHE A 592 -2.73 -25.78 -30.94
CA PHE A 592 -3.40 -27.03 -31.29
C PHE A 592 -3.91 -27.63 -29.99
N ASP A 593 -5.19 -27.40 -29.72
CA ASP A 593 -5.71 -27.52 -28.37
C ASP A 593 -6.50 -28.81 -28.19
N THR A 594 -6.38 -29.41 -27.01
CA THR A 594 -6.96 -30.72 -26.70
C THR A 594 -7.97 -30.64 -25.57
N LEU A 595 -9.19 -31.09 -25.82
CA LEU A 595 -10.19 -31.37 -24.78
C LEU A 595 -10.24 -32.86 -24.46
N ASN A 596 -9.84 -33.22 -23.25
CA ASN A 596 -9.62 -34.59 -22.80
C ASN A 596 -10.59 -35.02 -21.68
N TYR A 597 -11.51 -35.93 -22.01
CA TYR A 597 -12.47 -36.53 -21.10
C TYR A 597 -12.07 -37.91 -20.55
N SER A 598 -10.83 -38.36 -20.76
CA SER A 598 -10.36 -39.67 -20.27
C SER A 598 -10.70 -39.93 -18.78
N PRO A 599 -10.64 -38.93 -17.85
CA PRO A 599 -11.00 -39.13 -16.45
C PRO A 599 -12.47 -38.81 -16.10
N PHE A 600 -13.34 -38.50 -17.07
CA PHE A 600 -14.71 -38.05 -16.82
C PHE A 600 -15.63 -39.16 -16.27
N GLY A 601 -15.41 -40.41 -16.65
CA GLY A 601 -16.10 -41.59 -16.10
C GLY A 601 -17.54 -41.83 -16.58
N GLY A 602 -18.23 -40.82 -17.14
CA GLY A 602 -19.54 -40.94 -17.79
C GLY A 602 -19.49 -40.64 -19.29
N PRO A 603 -20.58 -40.87 -20.06
CA PRO A 603 -20.61 -40.58 -21.49
C PRO A 603 -20.56 -39.07 -21.76
N VAL A 604 -19.79 -38.68 -22.77
CA VAL A 604 -19.63 -37.30 -23.21
C VAL A 604 -20.18 -37.08 -24.62
N THR A 605 -20.51 -35.83 -24.93
CA THR A 605 -20.97 -35.40 -26.25
C THR A 605 -20.22 -34.15 -26.66
N VAL A 606 -19.70 -34.16 -27.89
CA VAL A 606 -19.17 -32.99 -28.59
C VAL A 606 -20.14 -32.67 -29.72
N ASP A 607 -20.62 -31.43 -29.78
CA ASP A 607 -21.57 -30.93 -30.77
C ASP A 607 -20.95 -29.72 -31.48
N VAL A 608 -20.32 -29.99 -32.62
CA VAL A 608 -19.54 -29.01 -33.38
C VAL A 608 -20.44 -27.91 -33.92
N ALA A 609 -21.63 -28.25 -34.43
CA ALA A 609 -22.59 -27.29 -34.97
C ALA A 609 -22.98 -26.18 -33.98
N ASN A 610 -23.04 -26.52 -32.69
CA ASN A 610 -23.49 -25.62 -31.64
C ASN A 610 -22.37 -25.12 -30.73
N ASN A 611 -21.11 -25.48 -31.02
CA ASN A 611 -19.95 -25.16 -30.18
C ASN A 611 -20.14 -25.61 -28.72
N ARG A 612 -20.57 -26.87 -28.51
CA ARG A 612 -20.82 -27.41 -27.17
C ARG A 612 -20.05 -28.71 -26.92
N ALA A 613 -19.61 -28.88 -25.68
CA ALA A 613 -19.14 -30.16 -25.18
C ALA A 613 -19.67 -30.41 -23.75
N THR A 614 -19.76 -31.68 -23.33
CA THR A 614 -20.26 -32.05 -22.00
C THR A 614 -19.50 -31.32 -20.89
N GLY A 615 -20.21 -30.59 -20.03
CA GLY A 615 -19.61 -29.86 -18.91
C GLY A 615 -19.20 -28.42 -19.23
N PHE A 616 -19.37 -27.94 -20.47
CA PHE A 616 -19.07 -26.56 -20.86
C PHE A 616 -20.31 -25.85 -21.41
N GLY A 617 -20.49 -24.57 -21.06
CA GLY A 617 -21.55 -23.73 -21.61
C GLY A 617 -21.42 -23.56 -23.13
N SER A 618 -20.20 -23.23 -23.57
CA SER A 618 -19.75 -23.30 -24.96
C SER A 618 -18.25 -23.58 -25.03
N ILE A 619 -17.78 -24.01 -26.19
CA ILE A 619 -16.35 -24.24 -26.49
C ILE A 619 -15.92 -23.47 -27.74
N LEU A 620 -14.67 -23.02 -27.79
CA LEU A 620 -14.05 -22.40 -28.96
C LEU A 620 -12.57 -22.83 -29.04
N GLY A 621 -12.02 -22.91 -30.26
CA GLY A 621 -10.58 -23.13 -30.46
C GLY A 621 -10.06 -24.51 -30.04
N ILE A 622 -10.87 -25.57 -30.08
CA ILE A 622 -10.40 -26.94 -29.78
C ILE A 622 -10.29 -27.74 -31.07
N GLU A 623 -9.10 -28.24 -31.38
CA GLU A 623 -8.85 -29.07 -32.57
C GLU A 623 -8.84 -30.57 -32.28
N ASN A 624 -8.58 -30.99 -31.04
CA ASN A 624 -8.45 -32.39 -30.67
C ASN A 624 -9.36 -32.79 -29.50
N PHE A 625 -10.14 -33.84 -29.69
CA PHE A 625 -11.08 -34.34 -28.70
C PHE A 625 -10.74 -35.78 -28.31
N ILE A 626 -10.65 -36.03 -27.00
CA ILE A 626 -10.47 -37.37 -26.44
C ILE A 626 -11.67 -37.69 -25.57
N GLY A 627 -12.39 -38.76 -25.91
CA GLY A 627 -13.53 -39.26 -25.15
C GLY A 627 -13.13 -39.87 -23.80
N SER A 628 -14.17 -40.21 -23.06
CA SER A 628 -14.14 -40.94 -21.80
C SER A 628 -13.98 -42.45 -22.00
N SER A 629 -14.09 -43.21 -20.91
CA SER A 629 -14.20 -44.67 -20.95
C SER A 629 -15.62 -45.19 -21.20
N SER A 630 -16.59 -44.30 -21.42
CA SER A 630 -18.00 -44.60 -21.71
C SER A 630 -18.30 -44.42 -23.21
N ALA A 631 -19.52 -44.78 -23.64
CA ALA A 631 -19.92 -44.64 -25.04
C ALA A 631 -20.23 -43.17 -25.42
N ASP A 632 -19.27 -42.53 -26.06
CA ASP A 632 -19.29 -41.09 -26.34
C ASP A 632 -19.88 -40.75 -27.70
N THR A 633 -20.34 -39.50 -27.87
CA THR A 633 -20.92 -39.01 -29.13
C THR A 633 -20.13 -37.85 -29.70
N PHE A 634 -19.68 -37.96 -30.94
CA PHE A 634 -19.17 -36.83 -31.71
C PHE A 634 -20.20 -36.45 -32.77
N LYS A 635 -20.69 -35.22 -32.75
CA LYS A 635 -21.64 -34.70 -33.74
C LYS A 635 -20.98 -33.66 -34.65
N GLY A 636 -21.23 -33.77 -35.94
CA GLY A 636 -20.78 -32.84 -36.96
C GLY A 636 -21.43 -31.46 -36.91
N GLY A 637 -21.12 -30.67 -37.92
CA GLY A 637 -21.78 -29.42 -38.25
C GLY A 637 -23.20 -29.62 -38.80
N ASN A 638 -23.84 -28.53 -39.21
CA ASN A 638 -25.17 -28.56 -39.86
C ASN A 638 -25.07 -28.61 -41.40
N THR A 639 -23.89 -28.95 -41.93
CA THR A 639 -23.56 -28.97 -43.35
C THR A 639 -22.82 -30.27 -43.65
N ALA A 640 -22.73 -30.63 -44.94
CA ALA A 640 -22.03 -31.84 -45.38
C ALA A 640 -20.62 -31.98 -44.76
N ASP A 641 -20.47 -32.98 -43.90
CA ASP A 641 -19.23 -33.36 -43.24
C ASP A 641 -18.64 -34.64 -43.82
N ILE A 642 -17.31 -34.74 -43.77
CA ILE A 642 -16.60 -35.98 -44.10
C ILE A 642 -15.88 -36.47 -42.85
N PHE A 643 -16.43 -37.53 -42.26
CA PHE A 643 -15.82 -38.27 -41.17
C PHE A 643 -14.87 -39.33 -41.74
N ASN A 644 -13.58 -39.19 -41.48
CA ASN A 644 -12.60 -40.22 -41.79
C ASN A 644 -12.31 -41.03 -40.52
N ILE A 645 -12.88 -42.24 -40.45
CA ILE A 645 -12.65 -43.18 -39.35
C ILE A 645 -11.41 -44.00 -39.70
N THR A 646 -10.28 -43.65 -39.06
CA THR A 646 -8.93 -44.16 -39.41
C THR A 646 -8.42 -45.23 -38.45
N ALA A 647 -8.95 -45.26 -37.22
CA ALA A 647 -8.70 -46.27 -36.20
C ALA A 647 -9.98 -46.48 -35.36
N ASP A 648 -10.02 -47.53 -34.53
CA ASP A 648 -11.19 -47.79 -33.69
C ASP A 648 -11.51 -46.58 -32.80
N ASN A 649 -12.77 -46.13 -32.87
CA ASN A 649 -13.31 -44.98 -32.17
C ASN A 649 -12.52 -43.67 -32.41
N ALA A 650 -11.79 -43.57 -33.53
CA ALA A 650 -10.90 -42.44 -33.79
C ALA A 650 -10.83 -42.04 -35.27
N GLY A 651 -10.58 -40.76 -35.50
CA GLY A 651 -10.63 -40.19 -36.84
C GLY A 651 -10.54 -38.67 -36.87
N ASN A 652 -10.95 -38.10 -38.00
CA ASN A 652 -11.04 -36.67 -38.17
C ASN A 652 -12.28 -36.25 -38.97
N VAL A 653 -12.76 -35.03 -38.71
CA VAL A 653 -13.80 -34.34 -39.48
C VAL A 653 -13.32 -32.91 -39.73
N GLY A 654 -13.10 -32.58 -41.00
CA GLY A 654 -12.40 -31.33 -41.36
C GLY A 654 -11.01 -31.28 -40.72
N ASN A 655 -10.72 -30.18 -40.00
CA ASN A 655 -9.50 -29.96 -39.22
C ASN A 655 -9.57 -30.53 -37.79
N LEU A 656 -10.72 -31.03 -37.35
CA LEU A 656 -10.91 -31.58 -36.01
C LEU A 656 -10.53 -33.05 -35.96
N THR A 657 -9.88 -33.46 -34.88
CA THR A 657 -9.51 -34.85 -34.59
C THR A 657 -10.28 -35.35 -33.38
N PHE A 658 -10.64 -36.64 -33.40
CA PHE A 658 -11.34 -37.29 -32.30
C PHE A 658 -10.76 -38.68 -32.03
N SER A 659 -10.77 -39.08 -30.77
CA SER A 659 -10.41 -40.44 -30.31
C SER A 659 -11.26 -40.85 -29.12
N SER A 660 -11.49 -42.16 -28.96
CA SER A 660 -12.42 -42.70 -27.96
C SER A 660 -13.85 -42.19 -28.11
N PHE A 661 -14.34 -42.04 -29.36
CA PHE A 661 -15.75 -41.76 -29.65
C PHE A 661 -16.42 -42.94 -30.35
N GLU A 662 -17.32 -43.62 -29.64
CA GLU A 662 -18.02 -44.81 -30.12
C GLU A 662 -19.20 -44.47 -31.02
N ARG A 663 -19.75 -43.25 -30.94
CA ARG A 663 -20.93 -42.85 -31.72
C ARG A 663 -20.62 -41.59 -32.53
N LEU A 664 -20.84 -41.65 -33.83
CA LEU A 664 -20.71 -40.48 -34.72
C LEU A 664 -22.09 -40.09 -35.26
N ASN A 665 -22.39 -38.79 -35.28
CA ASN A 665 -23.63 -38.26 -35.84
C ASN A 665 -23.30 -37.14 -36.84
N GLY A 666 -23.89 -37.20 -38.02
CA GLY A 666 -23.75 -36.18 -39.08
C GLY A 666 -24.27 -34.83 -38.65
N ASN A 667 -25.38 -34.80 -37.89
CA ASN A 667 -26.02 -33.59 -37.35
C ASN A 667 -26.61 -32.66 -38.43
N GLY A 668 -26.94 -33.23 -39.59
CA GLY A 668 -27.63 -32.56 -40.69
C GLY A 668 -26.70 -32.16 -41.84
N GLY A 669 -27.16 -32.27 -43.08
CA GLY A 669 -26.29 -32.09 -44.24
C GLY A 669 -26.21 -33.39 -45.03
N ASN A 670 -25.31 -33.46 -46.02
CA ASN A 670 -25.09 -34.72 -46.74
C ASN A 670 -23.75 -35.27 -46.30
N ASP A 671 -23.76 -36.07 -45.25
CA ASP A 671 -22.57 -36.47 -44.54
C ASP A 671 -21.98 -37.76 -45.10
N ARG A 672 -20.66 -37.91 -44.98
CA ARG A 672 -19.94 -39.10 -45.45
C ARG A 672 -19.08 -39.69 -44.34
N PHE A 673 -19.36 -40.93 -43.98
CA PHE A 673 -18.61 -41.72 -43.00
C PHE A 673 -17.69 -42.71 -43.72
N ASN A 674 -16.41 -42.36 -43.85
CA ASN A 674 -15.39 -43.19 -44.47
C ASN A 674 -14.74 -44.13 -43.43
N PHE A 675 -15.10 -45.41 -43.46
CA PHE A 675 -14.40 -46.45 -42.72
C PHE A 675 -13.16 -46.89 -43.48
N LEU A 676 -11.99 -46.62 -42.90
CA LEU A 676 -10.67 -46.92 -43.45
C LEU A 676 -9.96 -47.96 -42.57
N ASN A 677 -9.06 -48.76 -43.16
CA ASN A 677 -8.22 -49.71 -42.42
C ASN A 677 -8.98 -50.65 -41.47
N GLN A 678 -10.23 -51.00 -41.82
CA GLN A 678 -11.12 -51.82 -41.00
C GLN A 678 -11.46 -51.21 -39.63
N ALA A 679 -11.24 -49.90 -39.42
CA ALA A 679 -11.59 -49.19 -38.20
C ALA A 679 -13.09 -49.30 -37.88
N THR A 680 -13.45 -49.17 -36.61
CA THR A 680 -14.84 -49.32 -36.15
C THR A 680 -15.29 -48.20 -35.23
N VAL A 681 -16.61 -48.00 -35.21
CA VAL A 681 -17.33 -47.29 -34.15
C VAL A 681 -18.56 -48.11 -33.80
N GLN A 682 -19.16 -47.87 -32.64
CA GLN A 682 -20.38 -48.56 -32.21
C GLN A 682 -21.58 -48.23 -33.12
N LEU A 683 -21.72 -46.96 -33.52
CA LEU A 683 -22.84 -46.48 -34.33
C LEU A 683 -22.45 -45.23 -35.14
N VAL A 684 -22.88 -45.18 -36.41
CA VAL A 684 -22.98 -43.92 -37.17
C VAL A 684 -24.44 -43.56 -37.40
N SER A 685 -24.77 -42.28 -37.30
CA SER A 685 -26.10 -41.74 -37.64
C SER A 685 -25.94 -40.61 -38.65
N GLY A 686 -26.57 -40.70 -39.83
CA GLY A 686 -26.57 -39.57 -40.78
C GLY A 686 -27.51 -38.43 -40.36
N ASP A 687 -28.56 -38.76 -39.60
CA ASP A 687 -29.59 -37.81 -39.18
C ASP A 687 -30.44 -37.30 -40.37
N THR A 688 -30.45 -36.00 -40.68
CA THR A 688 -31.23 -35.44 -41.79
C THR A 688 -30.35 -35.09 -42.98
N GLY A 689 -30.71 -35.60 -44.15
CA GLY A 689 -30.06 -35.27 -45.42
C GLY A 689 -29.91 -36.51 -46.28
N SER A 690 -28.88 -36.54 -47.12
CA SER A 690 -28.55 -37.70 -47.95
C SER A 690 -27.17 -38.21 -47.57
N ASP A 691 -27.13 -39.13 -46.62
CA ASP A 691 -25.90 -39.53 -45.94
C ASP A 691 -25.30 -40.80 -46.53
N THR A 692 -23.97 -40.86 -46.56
CA THR A 692 -23.21 -41.96 -47.14
C THR A 692 -22.37 -42.66 -46.10
N LEU A 693 -22.61 -43.96 -45.89
CA LEU A 693 -21.64 -44.84 -45.27
C LEU A 693 -20.72 -45.40 -46.35
N PHE A 694 -19.42 -45.13 -46.25
CA PHE A 694 -18.42 -45.66 -47.16
C PHE A 694 -17.49 -46.64 -46.45
N LEU A 695 -17.46 -47.88 -46.91
CA LEU A 695 -16.53 -48.89 -46.44
C LEU A 695 -15.42 -49.11 -47.47
N ASN A 696 -14.19 -48.77 -47.11
CA ASN A 696 -13.02 -48.98 -47.96
C ASN A 696 -12.18 -50.16 -47.45
N ASP A 697 -12.47 -51.33 -48.00
CA ASP A 697 -11.74 -52.57 -47.76
C ASP A 697 -10.80 -52.90 -48.94
N SER A 698 -10.46 -51.94 -49.82
CA SER A 698 -9.60 -52.18 -51.00
C SER A 698 -8.23 -52.81 -50.68
N ASN A 699 -7.75 -52.68 -49.45
CA ASN A 699 -6.50 -53.27 -48.96
C ASN A 699 -6.70 -54.53 -48.11
N LEU A 700 -7.94 -55.01 -47.92
CA LEU A 700 -8.28 -56.20 -47.15
C LEU A 700 -8.16 -57.45 -48.03
N GLY A 701 -7.06 -58.19 -47.90
CA GLY A 701 -6.89 -59.46 -48.62
C GLY A 701 -7.68 -60.63 -48.02
N GLY A 702 -7.89 -61.68 -48.81
CA GLY A 702 -8.49 -62.94 -48.36
C GLY A 702 -9.90 -63.16 -48.91
N THR A 703 -10.63 -64.17 -48.42
CA THR A 703 -12.04 -64.39 -48.76
C THR A 703 -12.91 -63.88 -47.62
N ASN A 704 -13.70 -62.86 -47.90
CA ASN A 704 -14.55 -62.18 -46.93
C ASN A 704 -16.03 -62.36 -47.30
N THR A 705 -16.89 -62.42 -46.28
CA THR A 705 -18.35 -62.44 -46.47
C THR A 705 -18.99 -61.26 -45.78
N TYR A 706 -19.62 -60.39 -46.56
CA TYR A 706 -20.34 -59.21 -46.12
C TYR A 706 -21.83 -59.51 -46.05
N ASN A 707 -22.45 -59.31 -44.89
CA ASN A 707 -23.90 -59.41 -44.73
C ASN A 707 -24.48 -58.02 -44.48
N ILE A 708 -25.20 -57.49 -45.47
CA ILE A 708 -25.86 -56.18 -45.42
C ILE A 708 -27.30 -56.39 -44.95
N THR A 709 -27.72 -55.58 -43.98
CA THR A 709 -29.09 -55.53 -43.45
C THR A 709 -29.56 -54.07 -43.36
N ARG A 710 -30.80 -53.83 -42.91
CA ARG A 710 -31.40 -52.48 -42.86
C ARG A 710 -30.57 -51.44 -42.10
N ASN A 711 -29.76 -51.85 -41.13
CA ASN A 711 -29.05 -50.96 -40.22
C ASN A 711 -27.63 -51.46 -39.88
N ARG A 712 -27.10 -52.42 -40.64
CA ARG A 712 -25.82 -53.06 -40.32
C ARG A 712 -25.16 -53.72 -41.52
N ILE A 713 -23.84 -53.56 -41.64
CA ILE A 713 -22.96 -54.40 -42.47
C ILE A 713 -22.10 -55.25 -41.53
N SER A 714 -22.12 -56.57 -41.69
CA SER A 714 -21.34 -57.50 -40.88
C SER A 714 -20.27 -58.19 -41.72
N ARG A 715 -19.00 -57.87 -41.46
CA ARG A 715 -17.79 -58.47 -42.04
C ARG A 715 -16.66 -58.22 -41.06
N ASN A 716 -16.39 -59.18 -40.15
CA ASN A 716 -15.55 -59.03 -38.94
C ASN A 716 -14.52 -57.90 -39.10
N PRO A 717 -14.82 -56.67 -38.61
CA PRO A 717 -15.82 -56.31 -37.58
C PRO A 717 -17.27 -56.04 -38.08
N THR A 718 -18.06 -55.25 -37.34
CA THR A 718 -19.47 -54.94 -37.65
C THR A 718 -19.68 -53.43 -37.69
N TYR A 719 -20.39 -52.95 -38.70
CA TYR A 719 -20.70 -51.54 -38.93
C TYR A 719 -22.19 -51.31 -38.73
N ASN A 720 -22.59 -50.68 -37.62
CA ASN A 720 -23.99 -50.34 -37.36
C ASN A 720 -24.27 -48.90 -37.79
N PHE A 721 -25.44 -48.67 -38.38
CA PHE A 721 -25.81 -47.36 -38.86
C PHE A 721 -27.32 -47.08 -38.79
N THR A 722 -27.68 -45.80 -38.70
CA THR A 722 -29.06 -45.29 -38.80
C THR A 722 -29.09 -44.04 -39.67
N GLY A 723 -30.21 -43.77 -40.36
CA GLY A 723 -30.35 -42.59 -41.22
C GLY A 723 -29.22 -42.49 -42.26
N ILE A 724 -28.97 -43.57 -43.01
CA ILE A 724 -28.01 -43.59 -44.12
C ILE A 724 -28.79 -43.89 -45.39
N GLU A 725 -28.69 -43.02 -46.39
CA GLU A 725 -29.38 -43.13 -47.68
C GLU A 725 -28.51 -43.81 -48.74
N ILE A 726 -27.18 -43.84 -48.55
CA ILE A 726 -26.23 -44.45 -49.48
C ILE A 726 -25.23 -45.32 -48.71
N VAL A 727 -25.18 -46.61 -49.04
CA VAL A 727 -24.11 -47.51 -48.62
C VAL A 727 -23.18 -47.74 -49.80
N GLN A 728 -21.94 -47.27 -49.68
CA GLN A 728 -20.90 -47.46 -50.68
C GLN A 728 -19.81 -48.39 -50.14
N MET A 729 -19.40 -49.39 -50.92
CA MET A 729 -18.40 -50.37 -50.53
C MET A 729 -17.40 -50.58 -51.66
N VAL A 730 -16.11 -50.61 -51.31
CA VAL A 730 -15.02 -51.06 -52.19
C VAL A 730 -14.35 -52.23 -51.48
N LEU A 731 -14.47 -53.42 -52.07
CA LEU A 731 -13.93 -54.66 -51.54
C LEU A 731 -12.45 -54.83 -51.93
N GLY A 732 -11.75 -55.72 -51.23
CA GLY A 732 -10.32 -55.95 -51.40
C GLY A 732 -10.03 -57.09 -52.37
N PRO A 733 -8.74 -57.48 -52.52
CA PRO A 733 -8.37 -58.59 -53.38
C PRO A 733 -8.74 -59.96 -52.77
N GLY A 734 -9.41 -60.81 -53.55
CA GLY A 734 -9.83 -62.13 -53.10
C GLY A 734 -11.10 -62.61 -53.78
N ASN A 735 -11.66 -63.74 -53.34
CA ASN A 735 -13.00 -64.14 -53.78
C ASN A 735 -13.95 -63.81 -52.65
N ASP A 736 -14.58 -62.64 -52.72
CA ASP A 736 -15.46 -62.15 -51.68
C ASP A 736 -16.93 -62.49 -51.97
N THR A 737 -17.77 -62.43 -50.94
CA THR A 737 -19.22 -62.67 -51.05
C THR A 737 -19.99 -61.55 -50.37
N VAL A 738 -20.94 -60.94 -51.08
CA VAL A 738 -21.87 -59.97 -50.51
C VAL A 738 -23.27 -60.58 -50.49
N ASN A 739 -23.82 -60.77 -49.30
CA ASN A 739 -25.21 -61.13 -49.08
C ASN A 739 -26.00 -59.86 -48.73
N SER A 740 -26.92 -59.44 -49.59
CA SER A 740 -27.73 -58.23 -49.36
C SER A 740 -29.20 -58.43 -49.75
N GLY A 741 -30.05 -57.46 -49.45
CA GLY A 741 -31.43 -57.36 -49.89
C GLY A 741 -31.77 -55.98 -50.45
N PHE A 742 -33.02 -55.77 -50.85
CA PHE A 742 -33.52 -54.48 -51.31
C PHE A 742 -33.98 -53.64 -50.12
N TYR A 743 -33.10 -52.76 -49.63
CA TYR A 743 -33.37 -51.88 -48.47
C TYR A 743 -33.81 -50.47 -48.90
N GLY A 744 -34.10 -49.58 -47.95
CA GLY A 744 -34.52 -48.20 -48.24
C GLY A 744 -33.42 -47.26 -48.74
N PHE A 745 -32.16 -47.67 -48.63
CA PHE A 745 -30.97 -46.93 -49.04
C PHE A 745 -30.39 -47.44 -50.37
N THR A 746 -29.73 -46.58 -51.13
CA THR A 746 -28.98 -46.98 -52.34
C THR A 746 -27.72 -47.74 -51.95
N GLN A 747 -27.41 -48.81 -52.68
CA GLN A 747 -26.20 -49.61 -52.48
C GLN A 747 -25.29 -49.48 -53.69
N LEU A 748 -24.05 -49.05 -53.49
CA LEU A 748 -23.00 -48.92 -54.50
C LEU A 748 -21.84 -49.84 -54.12
N ILE A 749 -21.72 -50.97 -54.80
CA ILE A 749 -20.83 -52.06 -54.36
C ILE A 749 -19.82 -52.38 -55.47
N ASP A 750 -18.53 -52.23 -55.19
CA ASP A 750 -17.42 -52.62 -56.07
C ASP A 750 -16.72 -53.84 -55.49
N GLY A 751 -16.82 -54.99 -56.18
CA GLY A 751 -16.23 -56.27 -55.78
C GLY A 751 -14.70 -56.27 -55.71
N GLY A 752 -14.04 -55.29 -56.34
CA GLY A 752 -12.58 -55.26 -56.35
C GLY A 752 -11.97 -56.38 -57.19
N PRO A 753 -10.68 -56.72 -56.96
CA PRO A 753 -9.99 -57.77 -57.71
C PRO A 753 -10.32 -59.20 -57.22
N GLY A 754 -10.97 -60.00 -58.07
CA GLY A 754 -11.07 -61.44 -57.92
C GLY A 754 -12.37 -62.02 -58.47
N ASN A 755 -12.79 -63.18 -57.98
CA ASN A 755 -14.06 -63.80 -58.38
C ASN A 755 -15.09 -63.61 -57.26
N ASP A 756 -15.73 -62.45 -57.27
CA ASP A 756 -16.64 -62.03 -56.21
C ASP A 756 -18.08 -62.45 -56.49
N THR A 757 -18.84 -62.79 -55.45
CA THR A 757 -20.24 -63.25 -55.56
C THR A 757 -21.20 -62.25 -54.90
N LEU A 758 -22.23 -61.80 -55.63
CA LEU A 758 -23.30 -60.97 -55.07
C LEU A 758 -24.62 -61.76 -54.99
N ASN A 759 -25.06 -62.05 -53.77
CA ASN A 759 -26.30 -62.75 -53.48
C ASN A 759 -27.42 -61.76 -53.15
N LEU A 760 -28.45 -61.73 -54.01
CA LEU A 760 -29.66 -60.92 -53.85
C LEU A 760 -30.93 -61.81 -53.89
N PRO A 761 -31.96 -61.53 -53.07
CA PRO A 761 -33.20 -62.30 -53.04
C PRO A 761 -33.87 -62.39 -54.41
N GLY A 762 -34.03 -63.61 -54.93
CA GLY A 762 -34.74 -63.88 -56.18
C GLY A 762 -33.97 -63.52 -57.46
N VAL A 763 -32.69 -63.15 -57.34
CA VAL A 763 -31.82 -62.83 -58.49
C VAL A 763 -30.97 -64.06 -58.82
N THR A 764 -31.00 -64.50 -60.08
CA THR A 764 -30.24 -65.67 -60.58
C THR A 764 -29.24 -65.32 -61.68
N ASP A 765 -29.30 -64.10 -62.22
CA ASP A 765 -28.37 -63.52 -63.18
C ASP A 765 -28.21 -62.03 -62.85
N LEU A 766 -26.98 -61.53 -62.86
CA LEU A 766 -26.66 -60.14 -62.55
C LEU A 766 -26.73 -59.22 -63.76
N GLY A 767 -26.77 -59.75 -64.99
CA GLY A 767 -26.94 -58.97 -66.22
C GLY A 767 -25.82 -57.96 -66.52
N GLN A 768 -25.60 -57.63 -67.79
CA GLN A 768 -24.53 -56.69 -68.23
C GLN A 768 -24.95 -55.20 -68.15
N GLY A 769 -26.05 -54.85 -67.47
CA GLY A 769 -26.61 -53.49 -67.44
C GLY A 769 -27.17 -53.09 -66.07
N ASN A 770 -26.33 -52.43 -65.26
CA ASN A 770 -26.66 -51.79 -63.96
C ASN A 770 -27.89 -50.84 -64.02
N PRO A 771 -28.72 -50.68 -62.96
CA PRO A 771 -28.75 -51.36 -61.65
C PRO A 771 -29.86 -52.42 -61.46
N ILE A 772 -29.74 -53.28 -60.43
CA ILE A 772 -30.80 -54.21 -59.98
C ILE A 772 -31.51 -53.60 -58.77
N GLY A 773 -32.68 -53.01 -59.00
CA GLY A 773 -33.41 -52.28 -57.94
C GLY A 773 -32.60 -51.08 -57.44
N ASN A 774 -32.35 -51.00 -56.13
CA ASN A 774 -31.51 -50.00 -55.49
C ASN A 774 -30.03 -50.44 -55.33
N VAL A 775 -29.61 -51.53 -55.99
CA VAL A 775 -28.25 -52.08 -55.91
C VAL A 775 -27.53 -51.85 -57.23
N PHE A 776 -26.47 -51.04 -57.18
CA PHE A 776 -25.50 -50.82 -58.24
C PHE A 776 -24.25 -51.64 -57.91
N HIS A 777 -23.80 -52.47 -58.85
CA HIS A 777 -22.70 -53.39 -58.60
C HIS A 777 -21.66 -53.38 -59.72
N PHE A 778 -20.40 -53.62 -59.38
CA PHE A 778 -19.30 -53.77 -60.33
C PHE A 778 -18.38 -54.90 -59.87
N GLY A 779 -17.85 -55.70 -60.80
CA GLY A 779 -16.88 -56.77 -60.47
C GLY A 779 -17.46 -58.06 -59.87
N PHE A 780 -18.76 -58.35 -60.02
CA PHE A 780 -19.39 -59.55 -59.43
C PHE A 780 -19.83 -60.60 -60.46
N GLU A 781 -19.65 -61.88 -60.11
CA GLU A 781 -20.28 -63.04 -60.72
C GLU A 781 -21.67 -63.34 -60.10
N ALA A 782 -22.56 -63.94 -60.89
CA ALA A 782 -23.89 -64.35 -60.43
C ALA A 782 -23.80 -65.45 -59.34
N PRO A 783 -24.84 -65.60 -58.47
CA PRO A 783 -24.84 -66.59 -57.40
C PRO A 783 -24.52 -68.00 -57.92
N ARG A 784 -23.54 -68.70 -57.33
CA ARG A 784 -23.35 -70.14 -57.60
C ARG A 784 -24.48 -70.91 -56.92
N GLY A 785 -25.33 -71.56 -57.70
CA GLY A 785 -26.44 -72.36 -57.19
C GLY A 785 -25.95 -73.45 -56.24
N GLU A 786 -26.65 -73.64 -55.12
CA GLU A 786 -26.44 -74.83 -54.31
C GLU A 786 -26.82 -76.07 -55.13
N ASN A 787 -25.80 -76.75 -55.66
CA ASN A 787 -25.81 -77.94 -56.53
C ASN A 787 -26.01 -77.71 -58.04
N ALA A 788 -25.15 -76.91 -58.68
CA ALA A 788 -24.56 -77.15 -60.02
C ALA A 788 -23.69 -75.95 -60.42
#